data_AF-A0A060W2H4-F1
#
_entry.id   AF-A0A060W2H4-F1
#
_cell.length_a   1.000
_cell.length_b   1.000
_cell.length_c   1.000
_cell.angle_alpha   90.00
_cell.angle_beta   90.00
_cell.angle_gamma   90.00
#
_symmetry.space_group_name_H-M   'P 1'
#
loop_
_entity.id
_entity.type
_entity.pdbx_description
1 polymer ?
#
loop_
_entity_poly.entity_id
_entity_poly.type
_entity_poly.pdbx_seq_one_letter_code
_entity_poly.pdbx_strand_id
1 'polypeptide(L)'
;MERDALLLKLKQTNQDRARSQKLEEELNHMKVSLESESRIKLCLQEENEKVKKDFLYWKGQYESKEGEVRQFNSEKEKLERERSSLKTEIERLMRELREVEERYKSRLLITQTQFSELTSARDSLEAELSKLRERPYAFAKHTQTDESGKKDLDPATLVFDGVRKMVTAKQLLDCGVINKVTYGQLLNGQKTVSEVSVDIKLNLKGTGSISGVAVGPQGKMSLTEAKRENILSEDSTILLLEAQAATGHIVDPRANEKMTVQEACKRGVVYEEDRERLLIAEAACLGYRDPNTTKLLSAGQAMRKGLIDRVTALRMLQAQESVGGIIDPVLSVFLPKDAAMDRDLIDEDLYRALNQRPECYLDPDTQLGTSYVTLKRRCKAEPTTGLLILPAPEKPMTVNGLRGEVSVTDLMSANLLEKSDMDQLKEGKLTSQDIEHRLRSYLRGSTCIAGVYNEANDKTLSIYQAMKEGLLKPSTTLELLEAQAASGFMIDPVNNLCLTVVDAYKRGLAGPEFKDKLLSAERAVTGYKDPGTDKIISLFQAIQKGLIEKGHGIHLLEAQIASGGIIDPRHSHRIEVVTAYKKGYFSKEMNQILTDEGDNSKGFFDPNNQDNLTYLQLKKRCIIDQKTGLVLLSIKKKKEPPQPITQKSTLRKRRVVIVDPDTNKDMSVKEAYDKGLIDHEMFLELSQQECEWEEITITTQDGSKRLVIFDRKTEIQYDIRELLEKSVINQSLYDQYRSQMITLTQFADIITSKTKANRSAASTLKHIASISVSLACPAEAVVLDGEQSPVGAIFDMEALEKISISEAHKRGLVDSISAQRLLEAQACTGGIVNPSDGRRLSIQEATSQGIIENDMATRLKPAQKAYIGFEDIKCKHKMSAAEAMREKWLPYEAGHRFLEFQFVTGGLYDPELGRRRTIKEALKEGWLDGRGAQKLQDTRHHAKNLTCPKTKLKISYKEAMDNCLVEENTGVKMLQAASASSRGISSPYNSSTPGSTSGSRTGSRASSRRGSLDLGSSGSSRRYSIVSSTTYSRTSFSSSSMS
;
A
#
# COMPACT_ATOMS: atom_id res chain seq x y z
N MET A 1 27.44 91.34 -42.32
CA MET A 1 27.64 90.62 -43.61
C MET A 1 28.62 89.47 -43.44
N GLU A 2 29.94 89.65 -43.65
CA GLU A 2 30.90 88.51 -43.65
C GLU A 2 31.02 87.78 -42.30
N ARG A 3 31.07 88.53 -41.18
CA ARG A 3 31.10 87.96 -39.82
C ARG A 3 29.89 87.06 -39.54
N ASP A 4 28.72 87.48 -40.00
CA ASP A 4 27.46 86.77 -39.77
C ASP A 4 27.38 85.52 -40.66
N ALA A 5 27.86 85.61 -41.91
CA ALA A 5 28.00 84.46 -42.80
C ALA A 5 28.97 83.41 -42.24
N LEU A 6 30.11 83.83 -41.65
CA LEU A 6 31.06 82.93 -40.99
C LEU A 6 30.45 82.27 -39.74
N LEU A 7 29.71 83.01 -38.91
CA LEU A 7 28.99 82.46 -37.76
C LEU A 7 27.94 81.41 -38.18
N LEU A 8 27.22 81.65 -39.28
CA LEU A 8 26.24 80.73 -39.82
C LEU A 8 26.92 79.46 -40.36
N LYS A 9 28.05 79.60 -41.07
CA LYS A 9 28.88 78.47 -41.53
C LYS A 9 29.46 77.65 -40.37
N LEU A 10 29.90 78.30 -39.29
CA LEU A 10 30.38 77.66 -38.06
C LEU A 10 29.25 76.88 -37.35
N LYS A 11 28.04 77.44 -37.33
CA LYS A 11 26.86 76.77 -36.75
C LYS A 11 26.46 75.54 -37.57
N GLN A 12 26.54 75.63 -38.89
CA GLN A 12 26.30 74.51 -39.82
C GLN A 12 27.34 73.39 -39.60
N THR A 13 28.64 73.69 -39.63
CA THR A 13 29.69 72.68 -39.43
C THR A 13 29.66 72.06 -38.05
N ASN A 14 29.26 72.79 -37.00
CA ASN A 14 29.03 72.21 -35.68
C ASN A 14 27.81 71.26 -35.65
N GLN A 15 26.74 71.56 -36.38
CA GLN A 15 25.60 70.62 -36.53
C GLN A 15 25.99 69.37 -37.32
N ASP A 16 26.75 69.51 -38.40
CA ASP A 16 27.22 68.38 -39.20
C ASP A 16 28.21 67.51 -38.42
N ARG A 17 29.09 68.11 -37.61
CA ARG A 17 29.96 67.39 -36.67
C ARG A 17 29.17 66.59 -35.64
N ALA A 18 28.13 67.20 -35.03
CA ALA A 18 27.27 66.50 -34.07
C ALA A 18 26.46 65.36 -34.71
N ARG A 19 26.05 65.50 -35.98
CA ARG A 19 25.43 64.42 -36.76
C ARG A 19 26.42 63.28 -37.04
N SER A 20 27.65 63.61 -37.44
CA SER A 20 28.69 62.61 -37.70
C SER A 20 29.04 61.81 -36.43
N GLN A 21 29.12 62.46 -35.28
CA GLN A 21 29.39 61.78 -33.99
C GLN A 21 28.26 60.82 -33.60
N LYS A 22 27.00 61.20 -33.79
CA LYS A 22 25.87 60.27 -33.57
C LYS A 22 25.90 59.05 -34.48
N LEU A 23 26.20 59.23 -35.76
CA LEU A 23 26.33 58.11 -36.71
C LEU A 23 27.50 57.19 -36.36
N GLU A 24 28.60 57.74 -35.82
CA GLU A 24 29.75 56.97 -35.35
C GLU A 24 29.44 56.19 -34.04
N GLU A 25 28.67 56.78 -33.12
CA GLU A 25 28.15 56.10 -31.92
C GLU A 25 27.17 54.97 -32.29
N GLU A 26 26.23 55.21 -33.21
CA GLU A 26 25.29 54.21 -33.73
C GLU A 26 26.01 53.06 -34.45
N LEU A 27 27.01 53.37 -35.29
CA LEU A 27 27.85 52.36 -35.96
C LEU A 27 28.60 51.48 -34.96
N ASN A 28 29.19 52.09 -33.93
CA ASN A 28 29.89 51.35 -32.88
C ASN A 28 28.93 50.46 -32.06
N HIS A 29 27.71 50.94 -31.77
CA HIS A 29 26.70 50.13 -31.08
C HIS A 29 26.24 48.95 -31.96
N MET A 30 26.02 49.15 -33.25
CA MET A 30 25.69 48.06 -34.19
C MET A 30 26.81 47.03 -34.29
N LYS A 31 28.08 47.46 -34.32
CA LYS A 31 29.25 46.57 -34.36
C LYS A 31 29.34 45.68 -33.12
N VAL A 32 29.15 46.24 -31.92
CA VAL A 32 29.12 45.47 -30.66
C VAL A 32 27.95 44.48 -30.64
N SER A 33 26.79 44.87 -31.17
CA SER A 33 25.63 43.97 -31.32
C SER A 33 25.97 42.77 -32.23
N LEU A 34 26.52 43.04 -33.42
CA LEU A 34 26.90 42.03 -34.40
C LEU A 34 27.99 41.07 -33.88
N GLU A 35 28.98 41.57 -33.13
CA GLU A 35 29.97 40.72 -32.45
C GLU A 35 29.32 39.84 -31.38
N SER A 36 28.33 40.35 -30.64
CA SER A 36 27.59 39.57 -29.64
C SER A 36 26.73 38.46 -30.27
N GLU A 37 26.01 38.76 -31.35
CA GLU A 37 25.24 37.79 -32.13
C GLU A 37 26.13 36.73 -32.77
N SER A 38 27.30 37.12 -33.29
CA SER A 38 28.27 36.18 -33.86
C SER A 38 28.78 35.17 -32.83
N ARG A 39 29.00 35.59 -31.58
CA ARG A 39 29.37 34.69 -30.47
C ARG A 39 28.23 33.77 -30.06
N ILE A 40 27.00 34.29 -30.00
CA ILE A 40 25.80 33.48 -29.71
C ILE A 40 25.59 32.41 -30.80
N LYS A 41 25.74 32.79 -32.08
CA LYS A 41 25.65 31.87 -33.22
C LYS A 41 26.68 30.73 -33.14
N LEU A 42 27.92 31.04 -32.77
CA LEU A 42 28.96 30.03 -32.59
C LEU A 42 28.62 29.05 -31.46
N CYS A 43 28.17 29.57 -30.31
CA CYS A 43 27.74 28.75 -29.17
C CYS A 43 26.55 27.83 -29.54
N LEU A 44 25.56 28.35 -30.28
CA LEU A 44 24.44 27.55 -30.79
C LEU A 44 24.88 26.48 -31.80
N GLN A 45 25.93 26.71 -32.58
CA GLN A 45 26.50 25.67 -33.46
C GLN A 45 27.19 24.56 -32.65
N GLU A 46 27.94 24.91 -31.60
CA GLU A 46 28.56 23.93 -30.69
C GLU A 46 27.53 23.10 -29.92
N GLU A 47 26.46 23.72 -29.41
CA GLU A 47 25.34 23.01 -28.79
C GLU A 47 24.63 22.07 -29.77
N ASN A 48 24.40 22.51 -31.01
CA ASN A 48 23.77 21.68 -32.04
C ASN A 48 24.63 20.46 -32.41
N GLU A 49 25.94 20.62 -32.55
CA GLU A 49 26.86 19.49 -32.75
C GLU A 49 26.95 18.56 -31.54
N LYS A 50 26.82 19.08 -30.31
CA LYS A 50 26.71 18.27 -29.10
C LYS A 50 25.41 17.45 -29.07
N VAL A 51 24.26 18.08 -29.36
CA VAL A 51 22.96 17.41 -29.46
C VAL A 51 22.96 16.34 -30.55
N LYS A 52 23.62 16.55 -31.69
CA LYS A 52 23.79 15.52 -32.73
C LYS A 52 24.60 14.32 -32.23
N LYS A 53 25.70 14.54 -31.49
CA LYS A 53 26.49 13.45 -30.90
C LYS A 53 25.70 12.66 -29.88
N ASP A 54 24.97 13.35 -29.00
CA ASP A 54 24.10 12.72 -28.01
C ASP A 54 22.97 11.92 -28.71
N PHE A 55 22.34 12.47 -29.75
CA PHE A 55 21.34 11.76 -30.56
C PHE A 55 21.90 10.49 -31.21
N LEU A 56 23.10 10.54 -31.80
CA LEU A 56 23.74 9.38 -32.40
C LEU A 56 24.09 8.31 -31.35
N TYR A 57 24.55 8.73 -30.16
CA TYR A 57 24.80 7.83 -29.04
C TYR A 57 23.52 7.11 -28.58
N TRP A 58 22.44 7.87 -28.34
CA TRP A 58 21.15 7.31 -27.94
C TRP A 58 20.52 6.42 -29.02
N LYS A 59 20.69 6.78 -30.29
CA LYS A 59 20.26 5.95 -31.43
C LYS A 59 20.99 4.59 -31.42
N GLY A 60 22.31 4.57 -31.26
CA GLY A 60 23.06 3.31 -31.17
C GLY A 60 22.69 2.44 -29.96
N GLN A 61 22.41 3.07 -28.80
CA GLN A 61 21.89 2.36 -27.62
C GLN A 61 20.50 1.77 -27.85
N TYR A 62 19.63 2.48 -28.57
CA TYR A 62 18.30 1.99 -28.95
C TYR A 62 18.40 0.81 -29.93
N GLU A 63 19.21 0.92 -30.98
CA GLU A 63 19.43 -0.14 -31.98
C GLU A 63 20.04 -1.40 -31.33
N SER A 64 20.96 -1.25 -30.37
CA SER A 64 21.51 -2.38 -29.59
C SER A 64 20.43 -3.10 -28.78
N LYS A 65 19.59 -2.35 -28.04
CA LYS A 65 18.46 -2.93 -27.29
C LYS A 65 17.40 -3.55 -28.19
N GLU A 66 17.16 -2.99 -29.36
CA GLU A 66 16.25 -3.58 -30.33
C GLU A 66 16.80 -4.92 -30.85
N GLY A 67 18.11 -5.04 -31.04
CA GLY A 67 18.80 -6.30 -31.31
C GLY A 67 18.60 -7.35 -30.22
N GLU A 68 18.83 -6.98 -28.95
CA GLU A 68 18.60 -7.86 -27.78
C GLU A 68 17.14 -8.35 -27.72
N VAL A 69 16.17 -7.46 -27.94
CA VAL A 69 14.73 -7.80 -27.95
C VAL A 69 14.38 -8.75 -29.10
N ARG A 70 14.96 -8.56 -30.30
CA ARG A 70 14.79 -9.50 -31.43
C ARG A 70 15.38 -10.88 -31.11
N GLN A 71 16.53 -10.94 -30.47
CA GLN A 71 17.14 -12.21 -30.05
C GLN A 71 16.26 -12.93 -29.01
N PHE A 72 15.80 -12.22 -27.98
CA PHE A 72 14.91 -12.78 -26.96
C PHE A 72 13.59 -13.31 -27.56
N ASN A 73 13.01 -12.60 -28.53
CA ASN A 73 11.81 -13.07 -29.24
C ASN A 73 12.07 -14.34 -30.05
N SER A 74 13.23 -14.46 -30.71
CA SER A 74 13.63 -15.67 -31.45
C SER A 74 13.81 -16.89 -30.53
N GLU A 75 14.46 -16.69 -29.37
CA GLU A 75 14.62 -17.74 -28.35
C GLU A 75 13.25 -18.14 -27.76
N LYS A 76 12.36 -17.19 -27.51
CA LYS A 76 10.99 -17.45 -27.08
C LYS A 76 10.21 -18.28 -28.11
N GLU A 77 10.26 -17.94 -29.40
CA GLU A 77 9.61 -18.72 -30.45
C GLU A 77 10.17 -20.15 -30.56
N LYS A 78 11.47 -20.33 -30.30
CA LYS A 78 12.10 -21.66 -30.24
C LYS A 78 11.53 -22.48 -29.09
N LEU A 79 11.45 -21.90 -27.89
CA LEU A 79 10.86 -22.54 -26.70
C LEU A 79 9.37 -22.83 -26.88
N GLU A 80 8.60 -21.96 -27.55
CA GLU A 80 7.19 -22.20 -27.85
C GLU A 80 7.00 -23.37 -28.84
N ARG A 81 7.90 -23.51 -29.83
CA ARG A 81 7.95 -24.69 -30.72
C ARG A 81 8.34 -25.98 -30.01
N GLU A 82 9.32 -25.94 -29.10
CA GLU A 82 9.68 -27.10 -28.28
C GLU A 82 8.51 -27.49 -27.35
N ARG A 83 7.84 -26.52 -26.74
CA ARG A 83 6.64 -26.76 -25.90
C ARG A 83 5.48 -27.36 -26.70
N SER A 84 5.27 -26.94 -27.96
CA SER A 84 4.20 -27.50 -28.79
C SER A 84 4.50 -28.96 -29.17
N SER A 85 5.75 -29.28 -29.51
CA SER A 85 6.22 -30.64 -29.77
C SER A 85 6.04 -31.56 -28.54
N LEU A 86 6.51 -31.14 -27.37
CA LEU A 86 6.32 -31.88 -26.11
C LEU A 86 4.84 -32.08 -25.78
N LYS A 87 3.98 -31.09 -26.05
CA LYS A 87 2.53 -31.25 -25.87
C LYS A 87 1.96 -32.33 -26.80
N THR A 88 2.32 -32.34 -28.08
CA THR A 88 1.86 -33.39 -29.02
C THR A 88 2.36 -34.78 -28.63
N GLU A 89 3.55 -34.87 -28.04
CA GLU A 89 4.12 -36.14 -27.55
C GLU A 89 3.40 -36.64 -26.29
N ILE A 90 3.05 -35.76 -25.35
CA ILE A 90 2.19 -36.09 -24.21
C ILE A 90 0.82 -36.59 -24.70
N GLU A 91 0.20 -35.94 -25.69
CA GLU A 91 -1.07 -36.38 -26.28
C GLU A 91 -0.97 -37.72 -27.05
N ARG A 92 0.23 -38.08 -27.53
CA ARG A 92 0.53 -39.42 -28.08
C ARG A 92 0.62 -40.46 -26.96
N LEU A 93 1.45 -40.22 -25.94
CA LEU A 93 1.64 -41.12 -24.79
C LEU A 93 0.33 -41.35 -24.01
N MET A 94 -0.51 -40.33 -23.86
CA MET A 94 -1.85 -40.46 -23.25
C MET A 94 -2.82 -41.34 -24.06
N ARG A 95 -2.64 -41.45 -25.39
CA ARG A 95 -3.41 -42.40 -26.21
C ARG A 95 -2.90 -43.82 -26.04
N GLU A 96 -1.59 -44.02 -26.05
CA GLU A 96 -0.97 -45.32 -25.83
C GLU A 96 -1.29 -45.90 -24.44
N LEU A 97 -1.28 -45.06 -23.40
CA LEU A 97 -1.70 -45.47 -22.05
C LEU A 97 -3.15 -45.96 -22.04
N ARG A 98 -4.08 -45.24 -22.66
CA ARG A 98 -5.50 -45.68 -22.78
C ARG A 98 -5.64 -46.98 -23.55
N GLU A 99 -4.88 -47.20 -24.62
CA GLU A 99 -4.89 -48.48 -25.32
C GLU A 99 -4.39 -49.63 -24.44
N VAL A 100 -3.33 -49.40 -23.65
CA VAL A 100 -2.81 -50.41 -22.72
C VAL A 100 -3.80 -50.70 -21.59
N GLU A 101 -4.49 -49.67 -21.06
CA GLU A 101 -5.57 -49.83 -20.08
C GLU A 101 -6.74 -50.65 -20.64
N GLU A 102 -7.22 -50.37 -21.84
CA GLU A 102 -8.31 -51.15 -22.47
C GLU A 102 -7.90 -52.59 -22.81
N ARG A 103 -6.65 -52.82 -23.21
CA ARG A 103 -6.09 -54.17 -23.34
C ARG A 103 -6.05 -54.88 -21.98
N TYR A 104 -5.69 -54.18 -20.90
CA TYR A 104 -5.67 -54.75 -19.55
C TYR A 104 -7.08 -55.10 -19.06
N LYS A 105 -8.06 -54.20 -19.21
CA LYS A 105 -9.48 -54.45 -18.89
C LYS A 105 -10.03 -55.64 -19.66
N SER A 106 -9.76 -55.73 -20.96
CA SER A 106 -10.15 -56.86 -21.80
C SER A 106 -9.58 -58.18 -21.30
N ARG A 107 -8.28 -58.25 -20.93
CA ARG A 107 -7.70 -59.46 -20.33
C ARG A 107 -8.33 -59.79 -18.98
N LEU A 108 -8.55 -58.80 -18.12
CA LEU A 108 -9.16 -58.99 -16.81
C LEU A 108 -10.56 -59.60 -16.93
N LEU A 109 -11.36 -59.12 -17.88
CA LEU A 109 -12.68 -59.68 -18.19
C LEU A 109 -12.60 -61.14 -18.63
N ILE A 110 -11.67 -61.49 -19.54
CA ILE A 110 -11.43 -62.87 -19.99
C ILE A 110 -11.00 -63.77 -18.82
N THR A 111 -10.11 -63.29 -17.93
CA THR A 111 -9.70 -64.05 -16.74
C THR A 111 -10.87 -64.22 -15.76
N GLN A 112 -11.75 -63.24 -15.65
CA GLN A 112 -12.93 -63.29 -14.78
C GLN A 112 -14.01 -64.24 -15.31
N THR A 113 -14.21 -64.34 -16.64
CA THR A 113 -15.10 -65.35 -17.23
C THR A 113 -14.52 -66.76 -17.05
N GLN A 114 -13.22 -66.96 -17.30
CA GLN A 114 -12.54 -68.24 -17.04
C GLN A 114 -12.64 -68.65 -15.56
N PHE A 115 -12.50 -67.71 -14.62
CA PHE A 115 -12.68 -67.99 -13.19
C PHE A 115 -14.12 -68.41 -12.86
N SER A 116 -15.12 -67.80 -13.50
CA SER A 116 -16.53 -68.19 -13.34
C SER A 116 -16.81 -69.59 -13.90
N GLU A 117 -16.23 -69.94 -15.04
CA GLU A 117 -16.33 -71.28 -15.64
C GLU A 117 -15.68 -72.35 -14.75
N LEU A 118 -14.47 -72.08 -14.25
CA LEU A 118 -13.77 -72.96 -13.29
C LEU A 118 -14.52 -73.10 -11.95
N THR A 119 -15.20 -72.05 -11.50
CA THR A 119 -16.04 -72.11 -10.28
C THR A 119 -17.26 -73.00 -10.51
N SER A 120 -17.95 -72.86 -11.65
CA SER A 120 -19.05 -73.76 -12.04
C SER A 120 -18.59 -75.23 -12.18
N ALA A 121 -17.41 -75.45 -12.76
CA ALA A 121 -16.82 -76.79 -12.86
C ALA A 121 -16.45 -77.38 -11.48
N ARG A 122 -15.91 -76.56 -10.56
CA ARG A 122 -15.67 -76.96 -9.16
C ARG A 122 -16.97 -77.37 -8.48
N ASP A 123 -18.00 -76.54 -8.57
CA ASP A 123 -19.29 -76.77 -7.89
C ASP A 123 -19.98 -78.04 -8.42
N SER A 124 -19.82 -78.33 -9.71
CA SER A 124 -20.23 -79.61 -10.33
C SER A 124 -19.44 -80.81 -9.76
N LEU A 125 -18.11 -80.71 -9.68
CA LEU A 125 -17.27 -81.76 -9.07
C LEU A 125 -17.57 -81.96 -7.57
N GLU A 126 -17.87 -80.88 -6.86
CA GLU A 126 -18.17 -80.90 -5.42
C GLU A 126 -19.57 -81.52 -5.17
N ALA A 127 -20.51 -81.36 -6.10
CA ALA A 127 -21.77 -82.09 -6.12
C ALA A 127 -21.58 -83.60 -6.44
N GLU A 128 -20.65 -83.98 -7.30
CA GLU A 128 -20.29 -85.40 -7.53
C GLU A 128 -19.59 -86.03 -6.32
N LEU A 129 -18.63 -85.32 -5.71
CA LEU A 129 -17.97 -85.74 -4.47
C LEU A 129 -18.96 -85.89 -3.32
N SER A 130 -19.99 -85.03 -3.25
CA SER A 130 -21.07 -85.14 -2.27
C SER A 130 -21.91 -86.41 -2.49
N LYS A 131 -22.25 -86.75 -3.74
CA LYS A 131 -22.93 -88.02 -4.08
C LYS A 131 -22.10 -89.26 -3.76
N LEU A 132 -20.77 -89.17 -3.88
CA LEU A 132 -19.85 -90.26 -3.51
C LEU A 132 -19.70 -90.43 -1.99
N ARG A 133 -20.11 -89.44 -1.19
CA ARG A 133 -20.01 -89.45 0.28
C ARG A 133 -21.16 -90.19 0.98
N GLU A 134 -22.26 -90.48 0.28
CA GLU A 134 -23.43 -91.19 0.81
C GLU A 134 -23.42 -92.70 0.51
N ARG A 135 -22.35 -93.40 0.96
CA ARG A 135 -22.34 -94.89 1.05
C ARG A 135 -21.91 -95.35 2.45
N PRO A 136 -22.49 -96.43 3.02
CA PRO A 136 -22.28 -96.77 4.43
C PRO A 136 -21.03 -97.64 4.68
N TYR A 137 -20.32 -97.32 5.77
CA TYR A 137 -19.49 -98.17 6.64
C TYR A 137 -18.61 -99.31 6.07
N ALA A 138 -17.30 -99.31 6.40
CA ALA A 138 -16.69 -100.34 7.27
C ALA A 138 -15.19 -100.11 7.60
N PHE A 139 -14.84 -100.27 8.89
CA PHE A 139 -13.60 -100.84 9.46
C PHE A 139 -12.21 -100.68 8.78
N ALA A 140 -11.23 -100.13 9.51
CA ALA A 140 -9.93 -100.80 9.74
C ALA A 140 -9.13 -100.24 10.94
N LYS A 141 -8.76 -101.16 11.82
CA LYS A 141 -7.82 -101.13 12.97
C LYS A 141 -6.67 -100.09 12.90
N HIS A 142 -6.31 -99.54 14.06
CA HIS A 142 -4.93 -99.16 14.38
C HIS A 142 -4.46 -99.95 15.61
N THR A 143 -3.23 -100.44 15.55
CA THR A 143 -2.62 -101.37 16.52
C THR A 143 -1.87 -100.64 17.62
N GLN A 144 -1.74 -101.30 18.77
CA GLN A 144 -0.83 -100.88 19.84
C GLN A 144 0.64 -101.00 19.40
N THR A 145 1.43 -99.98 19.72
CA THR A 145 2.82 -100.14 20.18
C THR A 145 3.06 -99.07 21.24
N ASP A 146 3.15 -99.49 22.50
CA ASP A 146 3.79 -98.69 23.54
C ASP A 146 5.29 -98.64 23.24
N GLU A 147 5.83 -97.46 22.96
CA GLU A 147 7.20 -97.14 23.36
C GLU A 147 7.28 -95.70 23.87
N SER A 148 7.81 -95.58 25.08
CA SER A 148 8.00 -94.33 25.81
C SER A 148 9.06 -93.44 25.15
N GLY A 149 8.61 -92.42 24.41
CA GLY A 149 9.48 -91.43 23.78
C GLY A 149 9.19 -90.00 24.22
N LYS A 150 9.60 -89.61 25.43
CA LYS A 150 9.72 -88.18 25.78
C LYS A 150 10.79 -87.55 24.89
N LYS A 151 10.37 -86.92 23.78
CA LYS A 151 11.15 -85.86 23.16
C LYS A 151 10.83 -84.56 23.89
N ASP A 152 11.57 -84.32 24.97
CA ASP A 152 11.65 -82.98 25.54
C ASP A 152 12.18 -82.05 24.41
N LEU A 153 11.35 -81.11 23.96
CA LEU A 153 11.75 -80.13 22.94
C LEU A 153 12.82 -79.23 23.54
N ASP A 154 14.00 -79.16 22.91
CA ASP A 154 15.09 -78.30 23.38
C ASP A 154 14.60 -76.83 23.43
N PRO A 155 14.66 -76.16 24.60
CA PRO A 155 14.28 -74.76 24.75
C PRO A 155 14.91 -73.80 23.73
N ALA A 156 16.08 -74.15 23.15
CA ALA A 156 16.74 -73.36 22.12
C ALA A 156 16.03 -73.38 20.75
N THR A 157 15.18 -74.39 20.48
CA THR A 157 14.44 -74.52 19.21
C THR A 157 13.13 -73.72 19.17
N LEU A 158 12.62 -73.31 20.34
CA LEU A 158 11.35 -72.58 20.47
C LEU A 158 11.59 -71.07 20.36
N VAL A 159 11.73 -70.59 19.12
CA VAL A 159 11.97 -69.18 18.78
C VAL A 159 10.73 -68.48 18.20
N PHE A 160 10.54 -67.23 18.62
CA PHE A 160 9.47 -66.32 18.22
C PHE A 160 10.06 -65.14 17.45
N ASP A 161 9.32 -64.62 16.48
CA ASP A 161 9.73 -63.45 15.69
C ASP A 161 9.36 -62.14 16.41
N GLY A 162 10.33 -61.53 17.09
CA GLY A 162 10.18 -60.27 17.84
C GLY A 162 10.17 -59.03 16.94
N VAL A 163 10.43 -57.84 17.51
CA VAL A 163 10.32 -56.57 16.75
C VAL A 163 11.37 -56.49 15.64
N ARG A 164 12.63 -56.88 15.93
CA ARG A 164 13.78 -56.88 15.00
C ARG A 164 14.70 -58.09 15.13
N LYS A 165 14.50 -58.96 16.12
CA LYS A 165 15.32 -60.15 16.41
C LYS A 165 14.42 -61.34 16.78
N MET A 166 14.94 -62.56 16.60
CA MET A 166 14.32 -63.77 17.13
C MET A 166 14.46 -63.84 18.65
N VAL A 167 13.43 -64.32 19.34
CA VAL A 167 13.32 -64.34 20.80
C VAL A 167 12.96 -65.75 21.27
N THR A 168 13.73 -66.33 22.18
CA THR A 168 13.45 -67.67 22.70
C THR A 168 12.26 -67.68 23.66
N ALA A 169 11.55 -68.81 23.74
CA ALA A 169 10.50 -69.04 24.74
C ALA A 169 10.98 -68.74 26.18
N LYS A 170 12.25 -69.04 26.49
CA LYS A 170 12.85 -68.76 27.80
C LYS A 170 12.98 -67.25 28.06
N GLN A 171 13.47 -66.48 27.07
CA GLN A 171 13.55 -65.02 27.19
C GLN A 171 12.16 -64.37 27.41
N LEU A 172 11.12 -64.90 26.77
CA LEU A 172 9.73 -64.44 26.97
C LEU A 172 9.19 -64.75 28.38
N LEU A 173 9.66 -65.83 29.01
CA LEU A 173 9.37 -66.15 30.41
C LEU A 173 10.15 -65.22 31.35
N ASP A 174 11.43 -65.00 31.09
CA ASP A 174 12.34 -64.16 31.90
C ASP A 174 11.98 -62.65 31.83
N CYS A 175 11.18 -62.22 30.85
CA CYS A 175 10.59 -60.88 30.78
C CYS A 175 9.09 -60.83 31.12
N GLY A 176 8.49 -61.94 31.54
CA GLY A 176 7.10 -62.00 32.02
C GLY A 176 6.02 -61.90 30.94
N VAL A 177 6.38 -61.99 29.65
CA VAL A 177 5.44 -61.96 28.52
C VAL A 177 4.65 -63.26 28.42
N ILE A 178 5.26 -64.41 28.78
CA ILE A 178 4.55 -65.68 28.98
C ILE A 178 4.72 -66.17 30.42
N ASN A 179 3.73 -66.89 30.92
CA ASN A 179 3.78 -67.49 32.25
C ASN A 179 4.41 -68.90 32.21
N LYS A 180 4.75 -69.43 33.40
CA LYS A 180 5.37 -70.77 33.55
C LYS A 180 4.51 -71.91 33.00
N VAL A 181 3.18 -71.77 32.96
CA VAL A 181 2.25 -72.78 32.45
C VAL A 181 2.31 -72.83 30.92
N THR A 182 2.20 -71.68 30.24
CA THR A 182 2.34 -71.58 28.79
C THR A 182 3.73 -72.03 28.32
N TYR A 183 4.78 -71.70 29.08
CA TYR A 183 6.14 -72.19 28.81
C TYR A 183 6.25 -73.72 28.93
N GLY A 184 5.66 -74.32 29.97
CA GLY A 184 5.59 -75.78 30.10
C GLY A 184 4.76 -76.46 29.00
N GLN A 185 3.67 -75.82 28.55
CA GLN A 185 2.87 -76.31 27.42
C GLN A 185 3.65 -76.30 26.10
N LEU A 186 4.49 -75.29 25.86
CA LEU A 186 5.37 -75.22 24.69
C LEU A 186 6.45 -76.33 24.71
N LEU A 187 7.12 -76.54 25.85
CA LEU A 187 8.13 -77.60 26.00
C LEU A 187 7.55 -79.02 25.83
N ASN A 188 6.32 -79.22 26.29
CA ASN A 188 5.60 -80.49 26.17
C ASN A 188 4.87 -80.65 24.81
N GLY A 189 5.01 -79.70 23.87
CA GLY A 189 4.34 -79.73 22.56
C GLY A 189 2.81 -79.60 22.60
N GLN A 190 2.22 -79.18 23.70
CA GLN A 190 0.77 -79.03 23.88
C GLN A 190 0.19 -77.75 23.26
N LYS A 191 1.04 -76.73 23.08
CA LYS A 191 0.76 -75.54 22.27
C LYS A 191 1.86 -75.36 21.24
N THR A 192 1.53 -74.87 20.07
CA THR A 192 2.54 -74.48 19.06
C THR A 192 3.07 -73.07 19.28
N VAL A 193 4.26 -72.78 18.76
CA VAL A 193 4.82 -71.41 18.70
C VAL A 193 3.85 -70.46 17.99
N SER A 194 3.17 -70.93 16.93
CA SER A 194 2.20 -70.15 16.17
C SER A 194 0.98 -69.74 16.99
N GLU A 195 0.40 -70.67 17.78
CA GLU A 195 -0.72 -70.36 18.68
C GLU A 195 -0.33 -69.33 19.74
N VAL A 196 0.80 -69.55 20.44
CA VAL A 196 1.26 -68.61 21.47
C VAL A 196 1.62 -67.25 20.84
N SER A 197 2.17 -67.22 19.63
CA SER A 197 2.45 -65.96 18.90
C SER A 197 1.21 -65.11 18.62
N VAL A 198 0.03 -65.72 18.52
CA VAL A 198 -1.24 -64.99 18.41
C VAL A 198 -1.61 -64.39 19.77
N ASP A 199 -1.52 -65.18 20.85
CA ASP A 199 -1.80 -64.74 22.23
C ASP A 199 -0.92 -63.53 22.65
N ILE A 200 0.38 -63.54 22.29
CA ILE A 200 1.35 -62.49 22.65
C ILE A 200 1.71 -61.52 21.52
N LYS A 201 0.88 -61.44 20.47
CA LYS A 201 1.13 -60.61 19.27
C LYS A 201 1.45 -59.14 19.60
N LEU A 202 0.82 -58.59 20.64
CA LEU A 202 1.06 -57.24 21.13
C LEU A 202 2.53 -57.03 21.56
N ASN A 203 3.11 -58.00 22.26
CA ASN A 203 4.47 -57.93 22.78
C ASN A 203 5.53 -58.20 21.70
N LEU A 204 5.22 -59.02 20.69
CA LEU A 204 6.14 -59.35 19.62
C LEU A 204 6.16 -58.31 18.48
N LYS A 205 4.98 -57.87 18.03
CA LYS A 205 4.81 -57.04 16.82
C LYS A 205 4.00 -55.76 17.04
N GLY A 206 3.33 -55.61 18.20
CA GLY A 206 2.45 -54.49 18.49
C GLY A 206 1.16 -54.48 17.66
N THR A 207 0.36 -53.43 17.88
CA THR A 207 -0.87 -53.13 17.12
C THR A 207 -0.61 -52.34 15.83
N GLY A 208 0.65 -52.17 15.44
CA GLY A 208 1.05 -51.39 14.27
C GLY A 208 1.14 -49.87 14.53
N SER A 209 2.03 -49.23 13.79
CA SER A 209 2.21 -47.77 13.70
C SER A 209 1.46 -47.18 12.51
N ILE A 210 1.26 -45.86 12.52
CA ILE A 210 0.64 -45.12 11.40
C ILE A 210 1.50 -45.33 10.15
N SER A 211 0.96 -46.07 9.19
CA SER A 211 1.70 -46.67 8.06
C SER A 211 1.68 -45.80 6.80
N GLY A 212 0.72 -44.89 6.67
CA GLY A 212 0.56 -44.03 5.50
C GLY A 212 -0.72 -43.20 5.55
N VAL A 213 -1.05 -42.54 4.43
CA VAL A 213 -2.22 -41.67 4.26
C VAL A 213 -3.19 -42.24 3.22
N ALA A 214 -4.50 -42.11 3.44
CA ALA A 214 -5.55 -42.52 2.51
C ALA A 214 -5.85 -41.39 1.51
N VAL A 215 -5.81 -41.67 0.21
CA VAL A 215 -6.04 -40.67 -0.85
C VAL A 215 -7.18 -41.09 -1.77
N GLY A 216 -8.36 -40.55 -1.44
CA GLY A 216 -9.58 -40.65 -2.25
C GLY A 216 -9.98 -42.09 -2.59
N PRO A 217 -10.62 -42.31 -3.75
CA PRO A 217 -10.92 -43.65 -4.26
C PRO A 217 -9.69 -44.43 -4.75
N GLN A 218 -8.51 -43.79 -4.80
CA GLN A 218 -7.31 -44.31 -5.49
C GLN A 218 -6.36 -45.08 -4.55
N GLY A 219 -6.69 -45.20 -3.25
CA GLY A 219 -6.00 -46.09 -2.32
C GLY A 219 -5.14 -45.37 -1.28
N LYS A 220 -3.96 -45.91 -1.03
CA LYS A 220 -3.04 -45.53 0.06
C LYS A 220 -1.69 -45.06 -0.49
N MET A 221 -1.03 -44.16 0.23
CA MET A 221 0.32 -43.64 -0.09
C MET A 221 1.21 -43.60 1.14
N SER A 222 2.53 -43.61 0.92
CA SER A 222 3.50 -43.47 2.02
C SER A 222 3.48 -42.03 2.58
N LEU A 223 4.03 -41.85 3.78
CA LEU A 223 4.15 -40.53 4.41
C LEU A 223 5.02 -39.58 3.58
N THR A 224 6.10 -40.10 2.98
CA THR A 224 7.03 -39.37 2.11
C THR A 224 6.39 -38.95 0.80
N GLU A 225 5.51 -39.79 0.23
CA GLU A 225 4.69 -39.39 -0.92
C GLU A 225 3.71 -38.29 -0.53
N ALA A 226 3.08 -38.36 0.64
CA ALA A 226 2.18 -37.32 1.12
C ALA A 226 2.89 -35.97 1.37
N LYS A 227 4.17 -35.96 1.78
CA LYS A 227 5.04 -34.76 1.79
C LYS A 227 5.21 -34.18 0.38
N ARG A 228 5.56 -35.03 -0.60
CA ARG A 228 5.79 -34.60 -2.00
C ARG A 228 4.54 -34.01 -2.66
N GLU A 229 3.36 -34.61 -2.43
CA GLU A 229 2.08 -34.11 -2.95
C GLU A 229 1.51 -32.91 -2.14
N ASN A 230 2.26 -32.38 -1.15
CA ASN A 230 1.82 -31.33 -0.21
C ASN A 230 0.52 -31.65 0.55
N ILE A 231 0.24 -32.95 0.78
CA ILE A 231 -0.88 -33.43 1.59
C ILE A 231 -0.52 -33.37 3.07
N LEU A 232 0.72 -33.72 3.43
CA LEU A 232 1.28 -33.51 4.77
C LEU A 232 2.34 -32.42 4.74
N SER A 233 2.36 -31.58 5.78
CA SER A 233 3.50 -30.73 6.11
C SER A 233 4.78 -31.55 6.31
N GLU A 234 5.93 -30.97 6.00
CA GLU A 234 7.26 -31.56 6.27
C GLU A 234 7.43 -31.97 7.74
N ASP A 235 7.13 -31.07 8.69
CA ASP A 235 7.28 -31.33 10.12
C ASP A 235 6.41 -32.49 10.62
N SER A 236 5.11 -32.53 10.30
CA SER A 236 4.25 -33.68 10.65
C SER A 236 4.74 -34.98 10.01
N THR A 237 5.26 -34.92 8.78
CA THR A 237 5.77 -36.11 8.05
C THR A 237 6.98 -36.71 8.77
N ILE A 238 7.99 -35.91 9.09
CA ILE A 238 9.22 -36.42 9.72
C ILE A 238 8.94 -37.00 11.12
N LEU A 239 8.06 -36.36 11.90
CA LEU A 239 7.66 -36.87 13.22
C LEU A 239 6.97 -38.25 13.10
N LEU A 240 6.10 -38.43 12.09
CA LEU A 240 5.43 -39.72 11.84
C LEU A 240 6.39 -40.80 11.33
N LEU A 241 7.38 -40.45 10.50
CA LEU A 241 8.45 -41.37 10.07
C LEU A 241 9.36 -41.78 11.24
N GLU A 242 9.70 -40.85 12.14
CA GLU A 242 10.42 -41.17 13.40
C GLU A 242 9.63 -42.18 14.25
N ALA A 243 8.29 -42.06 14.30
CA ALA A 243 7.44 -43.02 14.99
C ALA A 243 7.47 -44.42 14.33
N GLN A 244 7.51 -44.51 13.00
CA GLN A 244 7.67 -45.80 12.31
C GLN A 244 9.02 -46.44 12.65
N ALA A 245 10.13 -45.68 12.50
CA ALA A 245 11.47 -46.15 12.80
C ALA A 245 11.62 -46.58 14.27
N ALA A 246 11.12 -45.79 15.22
CA ALA A 246 11.20 -46.09 16.64
C ALA A 246 10.31 -47.27 17.11
N THR A 247 9.31 -47.65 16.31
CA THR A 247 8.42 -48.80 16.59
C THR A 247 8.82 -50.07 15.84
N GLY A 248 9.84 -50.02 14.98
CA GLY A 248 10.53 -51.19 14.43
C GLY A 248 11.02 -51.01 12.99
N HIS A 249 10.18 -50.52 12.10
CA HIS A 249 10.43 -50.52 10.65
C HIS A 249 9.76 -49.32 9.98
N ILE A 250 10.40 -48.79 8.94
CA ILE A 250 9.72 -47.96 7.95
C ILE A 250 8.77 -48.85 7.15
N VAL A 251 7.57 -48.37 6.88
CA VAL A 251 6.52 -49.12 6.18
C VAL A 251 6.24 -48.48 4.83
N ASP A 252 6.34 -49.25 3.74
CA ASP A 252 5.69 -48.90 2.49
C ASP A 252 4.26 -49.47 2.51
N PRO A 253 3.22 -48.63 2.63
CA PRO A 253 1.85 -49.10 2.70
C PRO A 253 1.36 -49.68 1.35
N ARG A 254 1.96 -49.32 0.21
CA ARG A 254 1.56 -49.80 -1.11
C ARG A 254 2.07 -51.22 -1.36
N ALA A 255 3.37 -51.44 -1.13
CA ALA A 255 3.97 -52.77 -1.22
C ALA A 255 3.59 -53.70 -0.04
N ASN A 256 3.09 -53.12 1.08
CA ASN A 256 2.93 -53.81 2.37
C ASN A 256 4.26 -54.37 2.90
N GLU A 257 5.36 -53.68 2.60
CA GLU A 257 6.72 -54.08 2.99
C GLU A 257 7.22 -53.29 4.19
N LYS A 258 7.98 -53.97 5.05
CA LYS A 258 8.62 -53.40 6.25
C LYS A 258 10.13 -53.46 6.05
N MET A 259 10.79 -52.32 6.20
CA MET A 259 12.20 -52.17 5.86
C MET A 259 12.97 -51.33 6.87
N THR A 260 14.30 -51.41 6.81
CA THR A 260 15.22 -50.59 7.63
C THR A 260 15.28 -49.18 7.06
N VAL A 261 15.79 -48.20 7.81
CA VAL A 261 15.95 -46.83 7.30
C VAL A 261 16.91 -46.81 6.10
N GLN A 262 17.98 -47.60 6.13
CA GLN A 262 18.95 -47.70 5.03
C GLN A 262 18.33 -48.29 3.75
N GLU A 263 17.42 -49.25 3.87
CA GLU A 263 16.74 -49.85 2.72
C GLU A 263 15.63 -48.93 2.19
N ALA A 264 14.93 -48.21 3.08
CA ALA A 264 13.95 -47.19 2.69
C ALA A 264 14.58 -46.05 1.87
N CYS A 265 15.78 -45.61 2.22
CA CYS A 265 16.52 -44.61 1.46
C CYS A 265 16.89 -45.12 0.05
N LYS A 266 17.46 -46.33 -0.06
CA LYS A 266 17.81 -46.94 -1.37
C LYS A 266 16.60 -47.10 -2.30
N ARG A 267 15.42 -47.36 -1.76
CA ARG A 267 14.17 -47.52 -2.51
C ARG A 267 13.41 -46.21 -2.76
N GLY A 268 13.91 -45.08 -2.26
CA GLY A 268 13.23 -43.78 -2.36
C GLY A 268 11.93 -43.67 -1.55
N VAL A 269 11.70 -44.59 -0.59
CA VAL A 269 10.58 -44.53 0.36
C VAL A 269 10.83 -43.45 1.43
N VAL A 270 12.09 -43.10 1.67
CA VAL A 270 12.56 -42.04 2.57
C VAL A 270 13.62 -41.22 1.83
N TYR A 271 13.63 -39.89 2.02
CA TYR A 271 14.66 -39.02 1.45
C TYR A 271 15.99 -39.17 2.20
N GLU A 272 17.12 -39.10 1.48
CA GLU A 272 18.46 -39.14 2.09
C GLU A 272 18.70 -37.97 3.08
N GLU A 273 17.96 -36.86 2.93
CA GLU A 273 17.93 -35.70 3.84
C GLU A 273 17.54 -36.11 5.28
N ASP A 274 16.51 -36.94 5.39
CA ASP A 274 15.90 -37.36 6.67
C ASP A 274 16.65 -38.54 7.31
N ARG A 275 17.63 -39.11 6.61
CA ARG A 275 18.29 -40.39 6.95
C ARG A 275 18.96 -40.40 8.32
N GLU A 276 19.79 -39.41 8.64
CA GLU A 276 20.52 -39.39 9.92
C GLU A 276 19.56 -39.32 11.11
N ARG A 277 18.54 -38.45 10.98
CA ARG A 277 17.47 -38.30 11.97
C ARG A 277 16.66 -39.58 12.17
N LEU A 278 16.34 -40.28 11.08
CA LEU A 278 15.61 -41.54 11.14
C LEU A 278 16.48 -42.72 11.64
N LEU A 279 17.80 -42.71 11.44
CA LEU A 279 18.71 -43.68 12.06
C LEU A 279 18.78 -43.51 13.60
N ILE A 280 18.74 -42.26 14.09
CA ILE A 280 18.60 -41.97 15.54
C ILE A 280 17.26 -42.52 16.07
N ALA A 281 16.20 -42.51 15.25
CA ALA A 281 14.91 -43.11 15.61
C ALA A 281 14.90 -44.64 15.54
N GLU A 282 15.52 -45.26 14.54
CA GLU A 282 15.64 -46.73 14.44
C GLU A 282 16.44 -47.31 15.63
N ALA A 283 17.41 -46.55 16.15
CA ALA A 283 18.14 -46.90 17.36
C ALA A 283 17.25 -47.04 18.61
N ALA A 284 16.03 -46.47 18.65
CA ALA A 284 15.09 -46.67 19.76
C ALA A 284 14.53 -48.09 19.84
N CYS A 285 14.57 -48.88 18.75
CA CYS A 285 14.17 -50.29 18.75
C CYS A 285 15.37 -51.27 18.63
N LEU A 286 16.48 -50.84 18.01
CA LEU A 286 17.72 -51.62 17.90
C LEU A 286 18.64 -51.51 19.13
N GLY A 287 18.56 -50.38 19.83
CA GLY A 287 19.34 -50.02 21.01
C GLY A 287 20.43 -49.00 20.70
N TYR A 288 20.49 -47.92 21.49
CA TYR A 288 21.57 -46.95 21.41
C TYR A 288 22.86 -47.56 21.96
N ARG A 289 23.95 -47.50 21.21
CA ARG A 289 25.26 -47.98 21.67
C ARG A 289 25.84 -46.99 22.67
N ASP A 290 26.09 -47.44 23.89
CA ASP A 290 26.88 -46.69 24.86
C ASP A 290 28.35 -46.61 24.39
N PRO A 291 28.91 -45.41 24.14
CA PRO A 291 30.32 -45.25 23.76
C PRO A 291 31.30 -45.86 24.78
N ASN A 292 30.90 -45.94 26.06
CA ASN A 292 31.78 -46.33 27.15
C ASN A 292 31.66 -47.81 27.58
N THR A 293 30.54 -48.47 27.26
CA THR A 293 30.27 -49.83 27.81
C THR A 293 29.80 -50.87 26.79
N THR A 294 29.72 -50.51 25.50
CA THR A 294 29.19 -51.34 24.38
C THR A 294 27.77 -51.91 24.57
N LYS A 295 27.13 -51.66 25.71
CA LYS A 295 25.74 -52.01 26.00
C LYS A 295 24.79 -51.28 25.05
N LEU A 296 23.72 -51.98 24.69
CA LEU A 296 22.57 -51.43 23.99
C LEU A 296 21.60 -50.85 25.02
N LEU A 297 21.29 -49.57 24.88
CA LEU A 297 20.43 -48.80 25.79
C LEU A 297 19.05 -48.58 25.17
N SER A 298 17.99 -48.59 25.99
CA SER A 298 16.66 -48.09 25.60
C SER A 298 16.69 -46.58 25.32
N ALA A 299 15.62 -46.02 24.73
CA ALA A 299 15.49 -44.57 24.58
C ALA A 299 15.51 -43.82 25.94
N GLY A 300 14.89 -44.37 26.99
CA GLY A 300 14.93 -43.78 28.33
C GLY A 300 16.33 -43.80 28.95
N GLN A 301 17.07 -44.90 28.79
CA GLN A 301 18.46 -45.02 29.24
C GLN A 301 19.40 -44.11 28.45
N ALA A 302 19.20 -44.00 27.12
CA ALA A 302 19.98 -43.13 26.24
C ALA A 302 19.78 -41.65 26.58
N MET A 303 18.55 -41.24 26.91
CA MET A 303 18.23 -39.89 27.39
C MET A 303 18.98 -39.56 28.69
N ARG A 304 18.96 -40.47 29.69
CA ARG A 304 19.69 -40.27 30.95
C ARG A 304 21.22 -40.16 30.77
N LYS A 305 21.77 -40.73 29.69
CA LYS A 305 23.18 -40.58 29.30
C LYS A 305 23.46 -39.40 28.34
N GLY A 306 22.46 -38.61 27.99
CA GLY A 306 22.59 -37.47 27.08
C GLY A 306 22.86 -37.86 25.61
N LEU A 307 22.61 -39.11 25.21
CA LEU A 307 22.77 -39.56 23.82
C LEU A 307 21.63 -39.10 22.91
N ILE A 308 20.46 -38.82 23.49
CA ILE A 308 19.31 -38.19 22.83
C ILE A 308 18.67 -37.17 23.78
N ASP A 309 18.04 -36.14 23.22
CA ASP A 309 17.33 -35.14 24.02
C ASP A 309 16.00 -35.67 24.58
N ARG A 310 15.46 -34.99 25.61
CA ARG A 310 14.23 -35.39 26.31
C ARG A 310 12.99 -35.34 25.41
N VAL A 311 12.90 -34.43 24.44
CA VAL A 311 11.73 -34.30 23.56
C VAL A 311 11.70 -35.46 22.56
N THR A 312 12.84 -35.78 21.97
CA THR A 312 13.04 -36.93 21.07
C THR A 312 12.82 -38.26 21.81
N ALA A 313 13.34 -38.41 23.03
CA ALA A 313 13.08 -39.58 23.86
C ALA A 313 11.58 -39.77 24.19
N LEU A 314 10.90 -38.71 24.65
CA LEU A 314 9.46 -38.75 24.93
C LEU A 314 8.62 -39.07 23.68
N ARG A 315 8.98 -38.49 22.53
CA ARG A 315 8.31 -38.75 21.24
C ARG A 315 8.39 -40.24 20.87
N MET A 316 9.58 -40.82 20.92
CA MET A 316 9.82 -42.23 20.60
C MET A 316 9.13 -43.18 21.59
N LEU A 317 9.25 -42.91 22.90
CA LEU A 317 8.60 -43.72 23.93
C LEU A 317 7.07 -43.64 23.85
N GLN A 318 6.49 -42.49 23.51
CA GLN A 318 5.05 -42.34 23.30
C GLN A 318 4.57 -43.15 22.08
N ALA A 319 5.32 -43.18 20.98
CA ALA A 319 4.99 -44.03 19.84
C ALA A 319 5.06 -45.52 20.21
N GLN A 320 6.11 -45.95 20.91
CA GLN A 320 6.25 -47.33 21.38
C GLN A 320 5.08 -47.74 22.30
N GLU A 321 4.79 -46.94 23.34
CA GLU A 321 3.67 -47.16 24.27
C GLU A 321 2.35 -47.34 23.51
N SER A 322 2.08 -46.45 22.56
CA SER A 322 0.87 -46.46 21.74
C SER A 322 0.75 -47.66 20.80
N VAL A 323 1.87 -48.36 20.52
CA VAL A 323 1.92 -49.54 19.64
C VAL A 323 1.83 -50.83 20.45
N GLY A 324 2.44 -50.91 21.64
CA GLY A 324 2.27 -52.07 22.52
C GLY A 324 2.93 -51.98 23.90
N GLY A 325 3.87 -51.05 24.12
CA GLY A 325 4.63 -50.95 25.36
C GLY A 325 5.97 -50.24 25.13
N ILE A 326 6.91 -50.32 26.06
CA ILE A 326 8.28 -49.84 25.83
C ILE A 326 9.12 -50.97 25.24
N ILE A 327 9.94 -50.69 24.22
CA ILE A 327 10.79 -51.71 23.62
C ILE A 327 12.01 -51.96 24.51
N ASP A 328 12.26 -53.23 24.86
CA ASP A 328 13.57 -53.71 25.31
C ASP A 328 14.42 -53.99 24.05
N PRO A 329 15.49 -53.23 23.76
CA PRO A 329 16.25 -53.43 22.53
C PRO A 329 17.18 -54.66 22.56
N VAL A 330 17.48 -55.19 23.75
CA VAL A 330 18.28 -56.41 23.91
C VAL A 330 17.43 -57.62 23.55
N LEU A 331 16.23 -57.72 24.14
CA LEU A 331 15.27 -58.78 23.90
C LEU A 331 14.46 -58.61 22.60
N SER A 332 14.35 -57.39 22.08
CA SER A 332 13.53 -57.03 20.91
C SER A 332 12.04 -57.35 21.08
N VAL A 333 11.48 -56.99 22.23
CA VAL A 333 10.03 -57.14 22.56
C VAL A 333 9.48 -55.86 23.18
N PHE A 334 8.18 -55.63 23.03
CA PHE A 334 7.43 -54.62 23.78
C PHE A 334 7.08 -55.16 25.17
N LEU A 335 7.40 -54.38 26.21
CA LEU A 335 7.05 -54.64 27.61
C LEU A 335 6.03 -53.60 28.11
N PRO A 336 5.06 -54.00 28.97
CA PRO A 336 4.22 -53.04 29.68
C PRO A 336 5.05 -51.99 30.44
N LYS A 337 4.55 -50.77 30.60
CA LYS A 337 5.30 -49.67 31.22
C LYS A 337 5.82 -50.00 32.63
N ASP A 338 5.05 -50.76 33.40
CA ASP A 338 5.41 -51.16 34.77
C ASP A 338 6.62 -52.10 34.73
N ALA A 339 6.54 -53.17 33.93
CA ALA A 339 7.64 -54.10 33.69
C ALA A 339 8.87 -53.43 33.02
N ALA A 340 8.68 -52.33 32.29
CA ALA A 340 9.77 -51.53 31.73
C ALA A 340 10.45 -50.63 32.79
N MET A 341 9.70 -50.16 33.79
CA MET A 341 10.27 -49.46 34.96
C MET A 341 11.04 -50.44 35.86
N ASP A 342 10.47 -51.61 36.16
CA ASP A 342 11.12 -52.67 36.95
C ASP A 342 12.46 -53.13 36.36
N ARG A 343 12.64 -52.96 35.04
CA ARG A 343 13.86 -53.29 34.28
C ARG A 343 14.74 -52.07 33.96
N ASP A 344 14.45 -50.92 34.56
CA ASP A 344 15.19 -49.65 34.38
C ASP A 344 15.31 -49.19 32.90
N LEU A 345 14.33 -49.56 32.06
CA LEU A 345 14.26 -49.11 30.66
C LEU A 345 13.70 -47.68 30.55
N ILE A 346 12.87 -47.27 31.53
CA ILE A 346 12.39 -45.92 31.76
C ILE A 346 12.47 -45.60 33.25
N ASP A 347 12.65 -44.33 33.59
CA ASP A 347 12.61 -43.84 34.98
C ASP A 347 11.20 -43.36 35.38
N GLU A 348 11.04 -43.00 36.65
CA GLU A 348 9.77 -42.52 37.18
C GLU A 348 9.31 -41.21 36.52
N ASP A 349 10.25 -40.32 36.16
CA ASP A 349 9.96 -39.05 35.50
C ASP A 349 9.41 -39.25 34.08
N LEU A 350 9.98 -40.16 33.30
CA LEU A 350 9.48 -40.56 31.99
C LEU A 350 8.14 -41.27 32.10
N TYR A 351 7.96 -42.15 33.08
CA TYR A 351 6.69 -42.83 33.32
C TYR A 351 5.56 -41.83 33.65
N ARG A 352 5.83 -40.87 34.56
CA ARG A 352 4.90 -39.77 34.90
C ARG A 352 4.62 -38.89 33.67
N ALA A 353 5.64 -38.54 32.89
CA ALA A 353 5.47 -37.74 31.67
C ALA A 353 4.64 -38.45 30.59
N LEU A 354 4.88 -39.74 30.31
CA LEU A 354 4.10 -40.51 29.34
C LEU A 354 2.61 -40.60 29.74
N ASN A 355 2.33 -40.79 31.04
CA ASN A 355 0.96 -40.78 31.57
C ASN A 355 0.23 -39.44 31.36
N GLN A 356 0.94 -38.32 31.25
CA GLN A 356 0.37 -37.00 30.93
C GLN A 356 0.04 -36.81 29.45
N ARG A 357 0.43 -37.75 28.56
CA ARG A 357 0.22 -37.71 27.10
C ARG A 357 0.68 -36.39 26.44
N PRO A 358 1.97 -36.04 26.55
CA PRO A 358 2.51 -34.80 25.99
C PRO A 358 2.28 -34.68 24.48
N GLU A 359 2.18 -33.45 24.00
CA GLU A 359 1.96 -33.11 22.59
C GLU A 359 3.26 -33.23 21.78
N CYS A 360 3.73 -34.47 21.58
CA CYS A 360 4.99 -34.78 20.90
C CYS A 360 4.89 -34.84 19.36
N TYR A 361 3.69 -34.66 18.80
CA TYR A 361 3.38 -34.77 17.37
C TYR A 361 2.60 -33.54 16.89
N LEU A 362 2.51 -33.36 15.56
CA LEU A 362 1.67 -32.35 14.93
C LEU A 362 0.47 -32.99 14.26
N ASP A 363 -0.71 -32.42 14.49
CA ASP A 363 -1.94 -32.82 13.81
C ASP A 363 -1.96 -32.31 12.36
N PRO A 364 -2.08 -33.19 11.33
CA PRO A 364 -1.95 -32.76 9.94
C PRO A 364 -2.93 -31.68 9.46
N ASP A 365 -4.15 -31.65 9.98
CA ASP A 365 -5.19 -30.70 9.56
C ASP A 365 -4.98 -29.32 10.17
N THR A 366 -4.51 -29.27 11.42
CA THR A 366 -4.44 -28.03 12.21
C THR A 366 -3.03 -27.50 12.45
N GLN A 367 -2.00 -28.33 12.23
CA GLN A 367 -0.59 -28.05 12.54
C GLN A 367 -0.34 -27.68 14.02
N LEU A 368 -1.24 -28.10 14.91
CA LEU A 368 -1.13 -27.94 16.35
C LEU A 368 -0.55 -29.19 17.02
N GLY A 369 -0.03 -29.01 18.24
CA GLY A 369 0.46 -30.09 19.09
C GLY A 369 -0.60 -31.15 19.37
N THR A 370 -0.21 -32.43 19.32
CA THR A 370 -1.09 -33.57 19.59
C THR A 370 -0.29 -34.78 20.07
N SER A 371 -0.98 -35.78 20.63
CA SER A 371 -0.37 -37.05 21.05
C SER A 371 -0.49 -38.11 19.96
N TYR A 372 0.48 -39.04 19.90
CA TYR A 372 0.44 -40.15 18.93
C TYR A 372 -0.80 -41.04 19.09
N VAL A 373 -1.29 -41.23 20.33
CA VAL A 373 -2.53 -41.96 20.63
C VAL A 373 -3.73 -41.29 19.97
N THR A 374 -3.78 -39.95 19.96
CA THR A 374 -4.86 -39.17 19.33
C THR A 374 -4.87 -39.40 17.81
N LEU A 375 -3.71 -39.26 17.15
CA LEU A 375 -3.56 -39.50 15.71
C LEU A 375 -3.90 -40.95 15.35
N LYS A 376 -3.38 -41.91 16.11
CA LYS A 376 -3.63 -43.34 15.89
C LYS A 376 -5.10 -43.71 16.01
N ARG A 377 -5.87 -43.05 16.88
CA ARG A 377 -7.32 -43.25 17.00
C ARG A 377 -8.11 -42.72 15.80
N ARG A 378 -7.55 -41.76 15.05
CA ARG A 378 -8.14 -41.26 13.78
C ARG A 378 -7.87 -42.20 12.60
N CYS A 379 -6.84 -43.05 12.67
CA CYS A 379 -6.51 -44.02 11.63
C CYS A 379 -7.57 -45.12 11.49
N LYS A 380 -7.75 -45.60 10.26
CA LYS A 380 -8.54 -46.80 9.95
C LYS A 380 -7.59 -47.96 9.63
N ALA A 381 -7.85 -49.14 10.19
CA ALA A 381 -7.15 -50.35 9.80
C ALA A 381 -7.64 -50.82 8.42
N GLU A 382 -6.72 -51.05 7.48
CA GLU A 382 -7.08 -51.59 6.17
C GLU A 382 -7.50 -53.06 6.28
N PRO A 383 -8.66 -53.49 5.75
CA PRO A 383 -9.16 -54.87 5.92
C PRO A 383 -8.25 -55.97 5.37
N THR A 384 -7.43 -55.67 4.36
CA THR A 384 -6.60 -56.66 3.66
C THR A 384 -5.20 -56.84 4.26
N THR A 385 -4.58 -55.78 4.77
CA THR A 385 -3.22 -55.82 5.32
C THR A 385 -3.15 -55.60 6.83
N GLY A 386 -4.19 -55.06 7.44
CA GLY A 386 -4.18 -54.60 8.84
C GLY A 386 -3.34 -53.35 9.11
N LEU A 387 -2.80 -52.69 8.08
CA LEU A 387 -2.04 -51.44 8.22
C LEU A 387 -2.94 -50.29 8.70
N LEU A 388 -2.41 -49.43 9.56
CA LEU A 388 -3.13 -48.25 10.05
C LEU A 388 -2.91 -47.08 9.10
N ILE A 389 -3.95 -46.71 8.37
CA ILE A 389 -3.91 -45.60 7.41
C ILE A 389 -4.59 -44.38 8.03
N LEU A 390 -3.87 -43.25 8.07
CA LEU A 390 -4.43 -41.98 8.50
C LEU A 390 -5.34 -41.42 7.38
N PRO A 391 -6.51 -40.85 7.68
CA PRO A 391 -7.26 -40.08 6.68
C PRO A 391 -6.38 -38.98 6.10
N ALA A 392 -6.47 -38.69 4.80
CA ALA A 392 -5.90 -37.44 4.29
C ALA A 392 -6.51 -36.26 5.06
N PRO A 393 -5.69 -35.25 5.43
CA PRO A 393 -6.24 -34.03 5.99
C PRO A 393 -7.22 -33.41 4.99
N GLU A 394 -8.33 -32.89 5.51
CA GLU A 394 -9.36 -32.29 4.67
C GLU A 394 -8.74 -31.09 3.95
N LYS A 395 -8.79 -31.06 2.61
CA LYS A 395 -8.30 -29.90 1.85
C LYS A 395 -9.02 -28.66 2.41
N PRO A 396 -8.30 -27.64 2.93
CA PRO A 396 -8.93 -26.54 3.63
C PRO A 396 -9.94 -25.89 2.69
N MET A 397 -11.19 -25.86 3.13
CA MET A 397 -12.28 -25.38 2.28
C MET A 397 -12.07 -23.88 2.04
N THR A 398 -11.99 -23.49 0.78
CA THR A 398 -11.70 -22.12 0.35
C THR A 398 -12.85 -21.52 -0.45
N VAL A 399 -12.89 -20.19 -0.44
CA VAL A 399 -13.77 -19.35 -1.27
C VAL A 399 -12.95 -18.22 -1.92
N ASN A 400 -13.46 -17.64 -2.99
CA ASN A 400 -12.77 -16.60 -3.74
C ASN A 400 -12.80 -15.24 -3.04
N GLY A 401 -11.63 -14.75 -2.62
CA GLY A 401 -11.42 -13.40 -2.09
C GLY A 401 -11.05 -12.36 -3.16
N LEU A 402 -10.54 -11.22 -2.68
CA LEU A 402 -10.21 -10.02 -3.47
C LEU A 402 -9.04 -10.20 -4.43
N ARG A 403 -8.01 -10.95 -4.02
CA ARG A 403 -6.78 -11.23 -4.82
C ARG A 403 -6.31 -12.68 -4.75
N GLY A 404 -6.93 -13.52 -3.92
CA GLY A 404 -6.62 -14.94 -3.78
C GLY A 404 -7.77 -15.72 -3.14
N GLU A 405 -7.54 -17.00 -2.86
CA GLU A 405 -8.46 -17.83 -2.08
C GLU A 405 -8.41 -17.48 -0.58
N VAL A 406 -9.53 -17.67 0.12
CA VAL A 406 -9.72 -17.39 1.55
C VAL A 406 -10.21 -18.65 2.23
N SER A 407 -9.57 -19.09 3.32
CA SER A 407 -10.02 -20.27 4.05
C SER A 407 -11.30 -19.98 4.85
N VAL A 408 -12.19 -20.96 4.97
CA VAL A 408 -13.39 -20.81 5.81
C VAL A 408 -13.01 -20.64 7.30
N THR A 409 -11.87 -21.18 7.72
CA THR A 409 -11.27 -20.91 9.04
C THR A 409 -10.87 -19.44 9.24
N ASP A 410 -10.35 -18.75 8.22
CA ASP A 410 -10.07 -17.32 8.29
C ASP A 410 -11.36 -16.50 8.42
N LEU A 411 -12.43 -16.90 7.71
CA LEU A 411 -13.75 -16.26 7.79
C LEU A 411 -14.38 -16.42 9.19
N MET A 412 -14.25 -17.59 9.82
CA MET A 412 -14.59 -17.76 11.24
C MET A 412 -13.73 -16.86 12.14
N SER A 413 -12.41 -16.78 11.92
CA SER A 413 -11.53 -15.89 12.71
C SER A 413 -11.93 -14.42 12.57
N ALA A 414 -12.51 -14.05 11.43
CA ALA A 414 -13.02 -12.72 11.16
C ALA A 414 -14.41 -12.44 11.77
N ASN A 415 -15.07 -13.45 12.33
CA ASN A 415 -16.48 -13.47 12.78
C ASN A 415 -17.49 -13.25 11.63
N LEU A 416 -17.14 -13.68 10.40
CA LEU A 416 -18.02 -13.65 9.23
C LEU A 416 -18.82 -14.96 9.05
N LEU A 417 -18.41 -16.03 9.75
CA LEU A 417 -19.08 -17.33 9.80
C LEU A 417 -19.04 -17.87 11.23
N GLU A 418 -20.07 -18.61 11.61
CA GLU A 418 -20.19 -19.27 12.91
C GLU A 418 -19.77 -20.75 12.84
N LYS A 419 -19.64 -21.40 14.00
CA LYS A 419 -19.34 -22.84 14.06
C LYS A 419 -20.45 -23.68 13.42
N SER A 420 -21.71 -23.25 13.57
CA SER A 420 -22.88 -23.84 12.93
C SER A 420 -22.81 -23.82 11.40
N ASP A 421 -22.20 -22.78 10.81
CA ASP A 421 -21.95 -22.73 9.36
C ASP A 421 -20.95 -23.81 8.94
N MET A 422 -19.87 -24.00 9.70
CA MET A 422 -18.88 -25.07 9.46
C MET A 422 -19.49 -26.47 9.59
N ASP A 423 -20.37 -26.68 10.56
CA ASP A 423 -21.03 -27.96 10.76
C ASP A 423 -21.99 -28.26 9.58
N GLN A 424 -22.78 -27.28 9.13
CA GLN A 424 -23.61 -27.40 7.92
C GLN A 424 -22.79 -27.60 6.64
N LEU A 425 -21.60 -27.02 6.56
CA LEU A 425 -20.65 -27.18 5.46
C LEU A 425 -20.12 -28.62 5.40
N LYS A 426 -19.74 -29.19 6.54
CA LYS A 426 -19.32 -30.59 6.69
C LYS A 426 -20.44 -31.60 6.43
N GLU A 427 -21.66 -31.25 6.80
CA GLU A 427 -22.87 -32.01 6.49
C GLU A 427 -23.32 -31.88 5.02
N GLY A 428 -22.67 -31.04 4.21
CA GLY A 428 -23.01 -30.80 2.80
C GLY A 428 -24.33 -30.06 2.58
N LYS A 429 -24.90 -29.45 3.63
CA LYS A 429 -26.14 -28.65 3.57
C LYS A 429 -25.91 -27.22 3.08
N LEU A 430 -24.69 -26.72 3.26
CA LEU A 430 -24.22 -25.43 2.80
C LEU A 430 -23.09 -25.65 1.79
N THR A 431 -23.01 -24.87 0.72
CA THR A 431 -21.92 -24.95 -0.27
C THR A 431 -20.99 -23.73 -0.21
N SER A 432 -19.78 -23.86 -0.80
CA SER A 432 -18.89 -22.70 -0.99
C SER A 432 -19.55 -21.57 -1.79
N GLN A 433 -20.45 -21.87 -2.73
CA GLN A 433 -21.15 -20.86 -3.52
C GLN A 433 -22.18 -20.09 -2.67
N ASP A 434 -22.86 -20.76 -1.75
CA ASP A 434 -23.78 -20.10 -0.80
C ASP A 434 -23.03 -19.16 0.14
N ILE A 435 -21.83 -19.55 0.60
CA ILE A 435 -20.93 -18.69 1.37
C ILE A 435 -20.47 -17.49 0.53
N GLU A 436 -20.02 -17.70 -0.72
CA GLU A 436 -19.63 -16.62 -1.63
C GLU A 436 -20.77 -15.64 -1.92
N HIS A 437 -22.01 -16.14 -2.05
CA HIS A 437 -23.20 -15.32 -2.25
C HIS A 437 -23.57 -14.53 -0.99
N ARG A 438 -23.63 -15.18 0.19
CA ARG A 438 -23.93 -14.54 1.49
C ARG A 438 -22.88 -13.49 1.88
N LEU A 439 -21.61 -13.78 1.68
CA LEU A 439 -20.48 -12.90 2.02
C LEU A 439 -19.96 -12.09 0.84
N ARG A 440 -20.77 -11.91 -0.23
CA ARG A 440 -20.36 -11.21 -1.45
C ARG A 440 -19.76 -9.83 -1.17
N SER A 441 -20.31 -9.04 -0.26
CA SER A 441 -19.79 -7.73 0.14
C SER A 441 -18.43 -7.78 0.86
N TYR A 442 -18.06 -8.89 1.51
CA TYR A 442 -16.77 -9.07 2.19
C TYR A 442 -15.71 -9.74 1.28
N LEU A 443 -16.17 -10.47 0.26
CA LEU A 443 -15.36 -11.17 -0.73
C LEU A 443 -15.32 -10.35 -2.05
N ARG A 444 -15.73 -10.94 -3.18
CA ARG A 444 -15.54 -10.35 -4.53
C ARG A 444 -16.54 -9.28 -4.96
N GLY A 445 -17.60 -9.04 -4.21
CA GLY A 445 -18.50 -7.92 -4.46
C GLY A 445 -17.77 -6.59 -4.31
N SER A 446 -18.14 -5.62 -5.16
CA SER A 446 -17.84 -4.23 -4.93
C SER A 446 -19.14 -3.47 -4.72
N THR A 447 -19.20 -2.68 -3.65
CA THR A 447 -20.27 -1.70 -3.43
C THR A 447 -19.75 -0.27 -3.54
N CYS A 448 -18.55 -0.08 -4.10
CA CYS A 448 -18.00 1.24 -4.38
C CYS A 448 -18.79 1.93 -5.51
N ILE A 449 -18.59 3.24 -5.66
CA ILE A 449 -19.08 3.99 -6.82
C ILE A 449 -18.39 3.44 -8.08
N ALA A 450 -19.14 2.72 -8.90
CA ALA A 450 -18.66 1.94 -10.03
C ALA A 450 -18.46 2.78 -11.30
N GLY A 451 -19.24 3.85 -11.45
CA GLY A 451 -19.30 4.63 -12.67
C GLY A 451 -20.15 5.88 -12.54
N VAL A 452 -20.40 6.50 -13.69
CA VAL A 452 -21.26 7.67 -13.86
C VAL A 452 -22.48 7.26 -14.68
N TYR A 453 -23.65 7.73 -14.29
CA TYR A 453 -24.87 7.66 -15.09
C TYR A 453 -25.22 9.06 -15.57
N ASN A 454 -25.28 9.27 -16.87
CA ASN A 454 -25.59 10.56 -17.46
C ASN A 454 -27.09 10.66 -17.77
N GLU A 455 -27.84 11.42 -16.97
CA GLU A 455 -29.29 11.63 -17.15
C GLU A 455 -29.62 12.31 -18.49
N ALA A 456 -28.66 13.00 -19.14
CA ALA A 456 -28.91 13.73 -20.38
C ALA A 456 -29.03 12.83 -21.63
N ASN A 457 -28.48 11.61 -21.58
CA ASN A 457 -28.46 10.67 -22.71
C ASN A 457 -28.70 9.20 -22.29
N ASP A 458 -29.19 8.95 -21.07
CA ASP A 458 -29.52 7.62 -20.52
C ASP A 458 -28.36 6.61 -20.70
N LYS A 459 -27.13 7.06 -20.40
CA LYS A 459 -25.90 6.32 -20.67
C LYS A 459 -25.07 6.12 -19.40
N THR A 460 -24.78 4.85 -19.11
CA THR A 460 -23.78 4.45 -18.11
C THR A 460 -22.37 4.56 -18.70
N LEU A 461 -21.46 5.16 -17.95
CA LEU A 461 -20.08 5.43 -18.33
C LEU A 461 -19.12 4.98 -17.21
N SER A 462 -17.93 4.52 -17.57
CA SER A 462 -16.83 4.43 -16.61
C SER A 462 -16.42 5.85 -16.16
N ILE A 463 -15.86 5.98 -14.96
CA ILE A 463 -15.44 7.28 -14.39
C ILE A 463 -14.45 7.97 -15.34
N TYR A 464 -13.51 7.20 -15.92
CA TYR A 464 -12.53 7.71 -16.87
C TYR A 464 -13.15 8.14 -18.22
N GLN A 465 -14.17 7.43 -18.71
CA GLN A 465 -14.90 7.85 -19.90
C GLN A 465 -15.72 9.12 -19.64
N ALA A 466 -16.34 9.26 -18.47
CA ALA A 466 -17.03 10.48 -18.07
C ALA A 466 -16.08 11.70 -17.98
N MET A 467 -14.80 11.49 -17.63
CA MET A 467 -13.77 12.53 -17.73
C MET A 467 -13.50 12.94 -19.18
N LYS A 468 -13.34 11.97 -20.09
CA LYS A 468 -13.12 12.23 -21.53
C LYS A 468 -14.31 12.94 -22.18
N GLU A 469 -15.53 12.62 -21.75
CA GLU A 469 -16.77 13.29 -22.17
C GLU A 469 -17.00 14.64 -21.42
N GLY A 470 -16.06 15.10 -20.60
CA GLY A 470 -16.08 16.42 -19.93
C GLY A 470 -17.05 16.54 -18.75
N LEU A 471 -17.69 15.43 -18.34
CA LEU A 471 -18.66 15.38 -17.24
C LEU A 471 -17.99 15.42 -15.86
N LEU A 472 -16.75 14.93 -15.76
CA LEU A 472 -15.92 14.94 -14.54
C LEU A 472 -14.61 15.70 -14.74
N LYS A 473 -14.18 16.43 -13.71
CA LYS A 473 -12.85 17.06 -13.65
C LYS A 473 -11.76 16.00 -13.39
N PRO A 474 -10.54 16.14 -13.94
CA PRO A 474 -9.47 15.16 -13.72
C PRO A 474 -9.11 14.87 -12.26
N SER A 475 -9.25 15.83 -11.33
CA SER A 475 -9.04 15.61 -9.90
C SER A 475 -10.08 14.65 -9.31
N THR A 476 -11.37 14.96 -9.51
CA THR A 476 -12.49 14.13 -9.05
C THR A 476 -12.47 12.73 -9.68
N THR A 477 -12.07 12.63 -10.95
CA THR A 477 -11.85 11.35 -11.62
C THR A 477 -10.77 10.51 -10.93
N LEU A 478 -9.62 11.12 -10.61
CA LEU A 478 -8.54 10.43 -9.92
C LEU A 478 -8.97 9.95 -8.53
N GLU A 479 -9.58 10.82 -7.72
CA GLU A 479 -10.08 10.48 -6.37
C GLU A 479 -11.02 9.28 -6.39
N LEU A 480 -11.99 9.27 -7.32
CA LEU A 480 -12.95 8.16 -7.46
C LEU A 480 -12.30 6.86 -7.97
N LEU A 481 -11.33 6.94 -8.90
CA LEU A 481 -10.60 5.77 -9.39
C LEU A 481 -9.65 5.21 -8.31
N GLU A 482 -8.99 6.05 -7.51
CA GLU A 482 -8.17 5.63 -6.36
C GLU A 482 -9.04 4.95 -5.29
N ALA A 483 -10.25 5.46 -5.05
CA ALA A 483 -11.22 4.81 -4.17
C ALA A 483 -11.67 3.43 -4.69
N GLN A 484 -11.85 3.24 -6.01
CA GLN A 484 -12.10 1.92 -6.60
C GLN A 484 -10.92 0.96 -6.36
N ALA A 485 -9.70 1.39 -6.74
CA ALA A 485 -8.47 0.62 -6.60
C ALA A 485 -8.25 0.17 -5.15
N ALA A 486 -8.44 1.07 -4.18
CA ALA A 486 -8.25 0.79 -2.75
C ALA A 486 -9.40 0.00 -2.11
N SER A 487 -10.61 0.04 -2.67
CA SER A 487 -11.79 -0.70 -2.17
C SER A 487 -11.87 -2.14 -2.67
N GLY A 488 -11.04 -2.52 -3.65
CA GLY A 488 -10.91 -3.90 -4.11
C GLY A 488 -10.60 -4.03 -5.59
N PHE A 489 -11.31 -3.33 -6.47
CA PHE A 489 -11.23 -3.54 -7.92
C PHE A 489 -11.53 -2.26 -8.69
N MET A 490 -10.87 -2.10 -9.83
CA MET A 490 -11.33 -1.18 -10.87
C MET A 490 -12.59 -1.76 -11.51
N ILE A 491 -13.65 -0.95 -11.62
CA ILE A 491 -14.95 -1.43 -12.10
C ILE A 491 -15.19 -0.96 -13.53
N ASP A 492 -15.59 -1.89 -14.39
CA ASP A 492 -16.22 -1.60 -15.66
C ASP A 492 -17.75 -1.65 -15.48
N PRO A 493 -18.45 -0.50 -15.40
CA PRO A 493 -19.89 -0.48 -15.18
C PRO A 493 -20.70 -0.82 -16.43
N VAL A 494 -20.07 -0.90 -17.61
CA VAL A 494 -20.75 -1.26 -18.88
C VAL A 494 -20.71 -2.78 -19.07
N ASN A 495 -19.56 -3.41 -18.82
CA ASN A 495 -19.39 -4.86 -18.95
C ASN A 495 -19.62 -5.62 -17.62
N ASN A 496 -19.89 -4.92 -16.52
CA ASN A 496 -20.02 -5.46 -15.16
C ASN A 496 -18.80 -6.30 -14.71
N LEU A 497 -17.59 -5.79 -14.95
CA LEU A 497 -16.33 -6.48 -14.64
C LEU A 497 -15.59 -5.84 -13.48
N CYS A 498 -15.05 -6.67 -12.60
CA CYS A 498 -14.12 -6.29 -11.53
C CYS A 498 -12.70 -6.67 -11.95
N LEU A 499 -11.79 -5.69 -12.05
CA LEU A 499 -10.46 -5.85 -12.64
C LEU A 499 -9.35 -5.35 -11.69
N THR A 500 -8.13 -5.83 -11.91
CA THR A 500 -6.90 -5.23 -11.34
C THR A 500 -6.62 -3.87 -12.01
N VAL A 501 -5.81 -3.01 -11.40
CA VAL A 501 -5.40 -1.75 -12.04
C VAL A 501 -4.65 -2.00 -13.35
N VAL A 502 -3.82 -3.04 -13.40
CA VAL A 502 -3.05 -3.43 -14.59
C VAL A 502 -3.97 -3.83 -15.75
N ASP A 503 -5.02 -4.60 -15.49
CA ASP A 503 -5.94 -5.06 -16.54
C ASP A 503 -6.95 -3.98 -16.94
N ALA A 504 -7.37 -3.13 -15.99
CA ALA A 504 -8.17 -1.95 -16.28
C ALA A 504 -7.43 -0.94 -17.17
N TYR A 505 -6.13 -0.74 -16.95
CA TYR A 505 -5.27 0.07 -17.81
C TYR A 505 -5.19 -0.49 -19.24
N LYS A 506 -4.96 -1.81 -19.40
CA LYS A 506 -4.95 -2.47 -20.73
C LYS A 506 -6.27 -2.31 -21.49
N ARG A 507 -7.40 -2.23 -20.78
CA ARG A 507 -8.75 -2.03 -21.35
C ARG A 507 -9.15 -0.55 -21.48
N GLY A 508 -8.26 0.39 -21.16
CA GLY A 508 -8.53 1.83 -21.29
C GLY A 508 -9.51 2.40 -20.27
N LEU A 509 -9.76 1.72 -19.14
CA LEU A 509 -10.57 2.23 -18.02
C LEU A 509 -9.81 3.24 -17.14
N ALA A 510 -8.51 3.39 -17.35
CA ALA A 510 -7.67 4.43 -16.76
C ALA A 510 -6.57 4.84 -17.75
N GLY A 511 -6.19 6.12 -17.73
CA GLY A 511 -5.13 6.67 -18.58
C GLY A 511 -3.71 6.53 -17.99
N PRO A 512 -2.67 6.73 -18.81
CA PRO A 512 -1.27 6.74 -18.34
C PRO A 512 -1.03 7.77 -17.23
N GLU A 513 -1.75 8.89 -17.25
CA GLU A 513 -1.69 9.98 -16.26
C GLU A 513 -2.08 9.55 -14.83
N PHE A 514 -2.80 8.43 -14.66
CA PHE A 514 -3.25 7.92 -13.37
C PHE A 514 -2.62 6.59 -12.98
N LYS A 515 -1.99 5.87 -13.92
CA LYS A 515 -1.53 4.48 -13.74
C LYS A 515 -0.75 4.25 -12.45
N ASP A 516 0.32 5.03 -12.21
CA ASP A 516 1.21 4.80 -11.07
C ASP A 516 0.55 5.15 -9.73
N LYS A 517 -0.37 6.13 -9.73
CA LYS A 517 -1.16 6.50 -8.55
C LYS A 517 -2.17 5.41 -8.20
N LEU A 518 -2.87 4.86 -9.20
CA LEU A 518 -3.80 3.75 -9.02
C LEU A 518 -3.07 2.48 -8.55
N LEU A 519 -1.87 2.20 -9.05
CA LEU A 519 -1.03 1.11 -8.52
C LEU A 519 -0.63 1.34 -7.05
N SER A 520 -0.38 2.59 -6.65
CA SER A 520 -0.13 2.94 -5.24
C SER A 520 -1.38 2.76 -4.35
N ALA A 521 -2.57 3.07 -4.88
CA ALA A 521 -3.85 2.86 -4.20
C ALA A 521 -4.26 1.38 -4.10
N GLU A 522 -3.98 0.56 -5.13
CA GLU A 522 -4.24 -0.89 -5.14
C GLU A 522 -3.46 -1.64 -4.04
N ARG A 523 -2.35 -1.07 -3.55
CA ARG A 523 -1.62 -1.57 -2.36
C ARG A 523 -2.42 -1.50 -1.07
N ALA A 524 -3.54 -0.78 -1.02
CA ALA A 524 -4.49 -0.89 0.07
C ALA A 524 -5.23 -2.24 0.10
N VAL A 525 -5.22 -2.98 -1.01
CA VAL A 525 -5.79 -4.32 -1.17
C VAL A 525 -4.71 -5.41 -1.09
N THR A 526 -3.60 -5.24 -1.81
CA THR A 526 -2.48 -6.22 -1.84
C THR A 526 -1.50 -6.07 -0.68
N GLY A 527 -1.58 -4.95 0.05
CA GLY A 527 -0.76 -4.60 1.19
C GLY A 527 0.52 -3.83 0.84
N TYR A 528 1.05 -3.13 1.84
CA TYR A 528 2.28 -2.36 1.72
C TYR A 528 3.45 -3.18 2.26
N LYS A 529 4.61 -3.09 1.59
CA LYS A 529 5.86 -3.71 2.07
C LYS A 529 6.51 -2.79 3.09
N ASP A 530 6.81 -3.33 4.26
CA ASP A 530 7.45 -2.60 5.36
C ASP A 530 8.98 -2.47 5.14
N PRO A 531 9.53 -1.25 5.02
CA PRO A 531 10.96 -1.06 4.78
C PRO A 531 11.80 -1.67 5.90
N GLY A 532 12.71 -2.59 5.54
CA GLY A 532 13.62 -3.27 6.46
C GLY A 532 13.14 -4.64 6.97
N THR A 533 11.88 -5.04 6.75
CA THR A 533 11.41 -6.41 7.10
C THR A 533 10.74 -7.17 5.95
N ASP A 534 10.41 -6.48 4.86
CA ASP A 534 9.62 -6.95 3.70
C ASP A 534 8.26 -7.58 4.05
N LYS A 535 7.80 -7.42 5.29
CA LYS A 535 6.49 -7.89 5.74
C LYS A 535 5.38 -7.05 5.11
N ILE A 536 4.30 -7.72 4.74
CA ILE A 536 3.09 -7.09 4.21
C ILE A 536 2.27 -6.52 5.38
N ILE A 537 1.97 -5.22 5.33
CA ILE A 537 1.20 -4.48 6.33
C ILE A 537 -0.05 -3.82 5.71
N SER A 538 -1.07 -3.58 6.54
CA SER A 538 -2.35 -2.98 6.09
C SER A 538 -2.23 -1.50 5.76
N LEU A 539 -3.23 -0.95 5.06
CA LEU A 539 -3.37 0.48 4.76
C LEU A 539 -3.22 1.34 6.03
N PHE A 540 -3.91 0.99 7.12
CA PHE A 540 -3.82 1.70 8.40
C PHE A 540 -2.41 1.67 9.00
N GLN A 541 -1.73 0.52 8.96
CA GLN A 541 -0.36 0.38 9.45
C GLN A 541 0.63 1.16 8.56
N ALA A 542 0.45 1.14 7.25
CA ALA A 542 1.24 1.92 6.30
C ALA A 542 1.06 3.44 6.51
N ILE A 543 -0.17 3.89 6.79
CA ILE A 543 -0.46 5.24 7.26
C ILE A 543 0.33 5.48 8.54
N GLN A 544 0.14 4.71 9.63
CA GLN A 544 0.85 4.90 10.91
C GLN A 544 2.38 4.94 10.74
N LYS A 545 2.94 4.16 9.81
CA LYS A 545 4.38 4.14 9.51
C LYS A 545 4.86 5.32 8.67
N GLY A 546 3.98 5.98 7.92
CA GLY A 546 4.31 7.14 7.09
C GLY A 546 4.72 6.78 5.67
N LEU A 547 4.39 5.56 5.23
CA LEU A 547 4.56 5.12 3.84
C LEU A 547 3.50 5.72 2.91
N ILE A 548 2.45 6.29 3.50
CA ILE A 548 1.32 6.95 2.83
C ILE A 548 1.02 8.23 3.60
N GLU A 549 0.72 9.31 2.87
CA GLU A 549 0.24 10.56 3.46
C GLU A 549 -1.06 10.34 4.25
N LYS A 550 -1.21 10.99 5.42
CA LYS A 550 -2.36 10.75 6.29
C LYS A 550 -3.69 11.15 5.63
N GLY A 551 -3.76 12.27 4.92
CA GLY A 551 -5.00 12.74 4.26
C GLY A 551 -5.48 11.76 3.19
N HIS A 552 -4.64 11.48 2.20
CA HIS A 552 -4.91 10.48 1.16
C HIS A 552 -5.27 9.11 1.76
N GLY A 553 -4.52 8.61 2.74
CA GLY A 553 -4.82 7.33 3.39
C GLY A 553 -6.13 7.29 4.19
N ILE A 554 -6.58 8.43 4.74
CA ILE A 554 -7.90 8.58 5.38
C ILE A 554 -9.00 8.37 4.33
N HIS A 555 -8.89 8.99 3.14
CA HIS A 555 -9.88 8.85 2.07
C HIS A 555 -9.98 7.39 1.58
N LEU A 556 -8.83 6.69 1.46
CA LEU A 556 -8.82 5.28 1.08
C LEU A 556 -9.45 4.37 2.16
N LEU A 557 -9.22 4.64 3.45
CA LEU A 557 -9.87 3.92 4.55
C LEU A 557 -11.39 4.15 4.57
N GLU A 558 -11.82 5.39 4.34
CA GLU A 558 -13.25 5.73 4.28
C GLU A 558 -13.95 5.01 3.13
N ALA A 559 -13.32 4.97 1.94
CA ALA A 559 -13.81 4.23 0.79
C ALA A 559 -13.93 2.71 1.07
N GLN A 560 -12.95 2.11 1.75
CA GLN A 560 -13.02 0.70 2.17
C GLN A 560 -14.21 0.41 3.11
N ILE A 561 -14.36 1.20 4.18
CA ILE A 561 -15.47 1.05 5.15
C ILE A 561 -16.81 1.21 4.45
N ALA A 562 -16.98 2.30 3.69
CA ALA A 562 -18.20 2.57 2.95
C ALA A 562 -18.50 1.53 1.85
N SER A 563 -17.49 0.79 1.37
CA SER A 563 -17.63 -0.25 0.34
C SER A 563 -17.79 -1.68 0.90
N GLY A 564 -17.75 -1.86 2.22
CA GLY A 564 -18.10 -3.10 2.90
C GLY A 564 -17.31 -3.40 4.19
N GLY A 565 -16.11 -2.85 4.35
CA GLY A 565 -15.25 -3.12 5.52
C GLY A 565 -13.77 -2.89 5.25
N ILE A 566 -12.96 -2.94 6.32
CA ILE A 566 -11.50 -2.77 6.25
C ILE A 566 -10.89 -3.98 5.54
N ILE A 567 -9.93 -3.80 4.63
CA ILE A 567 -9.30 -4.93 3.93
C ILE A 567 -8.18 -5.55 4.78
N ASP A 568 -8.22 -6.89 4.92
CA ASP A 568 -7.10 -7.70 5.41
C ASP A 568 -6.23 -8.12 4.21
N PRO A 569 -5.06 -7.48 3.97
CA PRO A 569 -4.25 -7.79 2.79
C PRO A 569 -3.59 -9.17 2.85
N ARG A 570 -3.50 -9.79 4.04
CA ARG A 570 -2.89 -11.12 4.21
C ARG A 570 -3.86 -12.24 3.83
N HIS A 571 -5.14 -12.10 4.24
CA HIS A 571 -6.17 -13.11 4.03
C HIS A 571 -7.19 -12.71 2.94
N SER A 572 -6.90 -11.64 2.17
CA SER A 572 -7.60 -11.24 0.94
C SER A 572 -9.13 -11.04 1.03
N HIS A 573 -9.66 -10.65 2.19
CA HIS A 573 -11.08 -10.34 2.40
C HIS A 573 -11.27 -9.05 3.21
N ARG A 574 -12.47 -8.48 3.17
CA ARG A 574 -12.87 -7.39 4.07
C ARG A 574 -13.27 -7.96 5.42
N ILE A 575 -12.94 -7.24 6.49
CA ILE A 575 -13.30 -7.55 7.86
C ILE A 575 -14.08 -6.40 8.48
N GLU A 576 -14.93 -6.71 9.45
CA GLU A 576 -15.64 -5.70 10.21
C GLU A 576 -14.70 -4.83 11.07
N VAL A 577 -15.14 -3.61 11.37
CA VAL A 577 -14.43 -2.63 12.20
C VAL A 577 -14.02 -3.23 13.57
N VAL A 578 -14.86 -4.05 14.18
CA VAL A 578 -14.59 -4.71 15.48
C VAL A 578 -13.45 -5.73 15.37
N THR A 579 -13.44 -6.54 14.31
CA THR A 579 -12.35 -7.48 14.00
C THR A 579 -11.07 -6.73 13.62
N ALA A 580 -11.18 -5.61 12.89
CA ALA A 580 -10.05 -4.79 12.49
C ALA A 580 -9.32 -4.16 13.69
N TYR A 581 -10.05 -3.80 14.76
CA TYR A 581 -9.43 -3.40 16.04
C TYR A 581 -8.60 -4.53 16.66
N LYS A 582 -9.13 -5.76 16.70
CA LYS A 582 -8.41 -6.93 17.26
C LYS A 582 -7.15 -7.27 16.45
N LYS A 583 -7.21 -7.17 15.11
CA LYS A 583 -6.06 -7.41 14.22
C LYS A 583 -5.08 -6.22 14.12
N GLY A 584 -5.38 -5.06 14.72
CA GLY A 584 -4.55 -3.86 14.62
C GLY A 584 -4.50 -3.24 13.21
N TYR A 585 -5.51 -3.52 12.38
CA TYR A 585 -5.67 -2.93 11.05
C TYR A 585 -6.56 -1.68 11.05
N PHE A 586 -7.10 -1.31 12.21
CA PHE A 586 -7.86 -0.09 12.42
C PHE A 586 -7.81 0.30 13.91
N SER A 587 -8.15 1.53 14.25
CA SER A 587 -8.18 2.00 15.66
C SER A 587 -9.42 2.81 15.96
N LYS A 588 -9.85 2.82 17.24
CA LYS A 588 -10.99 3.63 17.71
C LYS A 588 -10.77 5.13 17.45
N GLU A 589 -9.53 5.60 17.59
CA GLU A 589 -9.11 6.97 17.27
C GLU A 589 -9.34 7.29 15.77
N MET A 590 -8.97 6.38 14.86
CA MET A 590 -9.20 6.58 13.44
C MET A 590 -10.68 6.51 13.08
N ASN A 591 -11.44 5.63 13.76
CA ASN A 591 -12.89 5.58 13.59
C ASN A 591 -13.56 6.90 13.98
N GLN A 592 -13.14 7.51 15.10
CA GLN A 592 -13.61 8.83 15.51
C GLN A 592 -13.32 9.89 14.45
N ILE A 593 -12.10 9.90 13.89
CA ILE A 593 -11.70 10.83 12.80
C ILE A 593 -12.56 10.65 11.53
N LEU A 594 -12.97 9.42 11.19
CA LEU A 594 -13.83 9.15 10.04
C LEU A 594 -15.32 9.40 10.28
N THR A 595 -15.79 9.34 11.54
CA THR A 595 -17.17 9.68 11.89
C THR A 595 -17.41 11.17 12.16
N ASP A 596 -16.35 11.96 12.37
CA ASP A 596 -16.45 13.41 12.58
C ASP A 596 -16.64 14.14 11.23
N GLU A 597 -17.72 14.90 11.07
CA GLU A 597 -18.13 15.55 9.81
C GLU A 597 -17.30 16.82 9.45
N GLY A 598 -16.09 16.95 10.01
CA GLY A 598 -15.15 18.02 9.72
C GLY A 598 -14.50 17.92 8.34
N ASP A 599 -13.90 18.99 7.84
CA ASP A 599 -13.32 19.03 6.49
C ASP A 599 -12.24 17.96 6.21
N ASN A 600 -11.57 17.45 7.25
CA ASN A 600 -10.51 16.44 7.10
C ASN A 600 -11.01 15.06 6.63
N SER A 601 -12.33 14.79 6.66
CA SER A 601 -12.94 13.56 6.14
C SER A 601 -13.61 13.76 4.77
N LYS A 602 -13.78 15.01 4.31
CA LYS A 602 -14.49 15.36 3.07
C LYS A 602 -13.60 15.32 1.83
N GLY A 603 -13.08 14.13 1.54
CA GLY A 603 -12.09 13.90 0.49
C GLY A 603 -12.61 13.83 -0.95
N PHE A 604 -13.92 13.95 -1.18
CA PHE A 604 -14.55 13.70 -2.49
C PHE A 604 -15.46 14.85 -2.91
N PHE A 605 -15.52 15.14 -4.21
CA PHE A 605 -16.28 16.26 -4.77
C PHE A 605 -17.56 15.80 -5.50
N ASP A 606 -18.72 16.39 -5.18
CA ASP A 606 -19.98 16.17 -5.92
C ASP A 606 -20.03 17.07 -7.17
N PRO A 607 -20.03 16.52 -8.40
CA PRO A 607 -20.07 17.31 -9.62
C PRO A 607 -21.39 18.07 -9.85
N ASN A 608 -22.50 17.64 -9.23
CA ASN A 608 -23.81 18.30 -9.39
C ASN A 608 -23.91 19.54 -8.51
N ASN A 609 -23.65 19.38 -7.21
CA ASN A 609 -23.84 20.42 -6.21
C ASN A 609 -22.59 21.30 -6.01
N GLN A 610 -21.42 20.79 -6.40
CA GLN A 610 -20.10 21.42 -6.17
C GLN A 610 -19.68 21.47 -4.69
N ASP A 611 -20.18 20.53 -3.89
CA ASP A 611 -19.84 20.34 -2.48
C ASP A 611 -18.65 19.37 -2.30
N ASN A 612 -17.81 19.60 -1.28
CA ASN A 612 -16.92 18.56 -0.75
C ASN A 612 -17.69 17.68 0.24
N LEU A 613 -17.56 16.37 0.11
CA LEU A 613 -18.29 15.33 0.84
C LEU A 613 -17.35 14.21 1.28
N THR A 614 -17.79 13.46 2.28
CA THR A 614 -17.22 12.13 2.55
C THR A 614 -17.64 11.14 1.46
N TYR A 615 -16.87 10.08 1.24
CA TYR A 615 -17.22 9.01 0.29
C TYR A 615 -18.60 8.41 0.58
N LEU A 616 -18.93 8.19 1.85
CA LEU A 616 -20.23 7.67 2.27
C LEU A 616 -21.37 8.65 1.96
N GLN A 617 -21.14 9.97 2.10
CA GLN A 617 -22.13 10.99 1.73
C GLN A 617 -22.33 11.05 0.21
N LEU A 618 -21.24 10.98 -0.58
CA LEU A 618 -21.34 10.93 -2.05
C LEU A 618 -22.03 9.65 -2.53
N LYS A 619 -21.66 8.48 -1.97
CA LYS A 619 -22.30 7.18 -2.25
C LYS A 619 -23.80 7.19 -1.96
N LYS A 620 -24.26 7.90 -0.93
CA LYS A 620 -25.70 8.10 -0.63
C LYS A 620 -26.44 8.97 -1.66
N ARG A 621 -25.73 9.76 -2.47
CA ARG A 621 -26.30 10.56 -3.58
C ARG A 621 -26.31 9.79 -4.92
N CYS A 622 -25.64 8.64 -4.99
CA CYS A 622 -25.64 7.76 -6.17
C CYS A 622 -26.95 6.98 -6.33
N ILE A 623 -27.22 6.52 -7.55
CA ILE A 623 -28.30 5.57 -7.85
C ILE A 623 -27.73 4.14 -7.90
N ILE A 624 -28.60 3.13 -7.76
CA ILE A 624 -28.24 1.73 -7.95
C ILE A 624 -28.88 1.27 -9.27
N ASP A 625 -28.07 0.78 -10.20
CA ASP A 625 -28.59 0.13 -11.41
C ASP A 625 -29.26 -1.19 -11.05
N GLN A 626 -30.55 -1.31 -11.36
CA GLN A 626 -31.37 -2.49 -11.13
C GLN A 626 -30.87 -3.73 -11.88
N LYS A 627 -30.16 -3.57 -13.00
CA LYS A 627 -29.67 -4.69 -13.82
C LYS A 627 -28.37 -5.29 -13.30
N THR A 628 -27.40 -4.45 -12.93
CA THR A 628 -26.06 -4.89 -12.50
C THR A 628 -25.87 -4.90 -10.99
N GLY A 629 -26.70 -4.17 -10.23
CA GLY A 629 -26.52 -3.91 -8.79
C GLY A 629 -25.42 -2.88 -8.49
N LEU A 630 -24.85 -2.23 -9.51
CA LEU A 630 -23.74 -1.29 -9.35
C LEU A 630 -24.22 0.10 -8.92
N VAL A 631 -23.40 0.77 -8.10
CA VAL A 631 -23.65 2.12 -7.61
C VAL A 631 -23.09 3.14 -8.61
N LEU A 632 -23.95 3.98 -9.20
CA LEU A 632 -23.59 4.94 -10.24
C LEU A 632 -23.85 6.38 -9.77
N LEU A 633 -22.87 7.25 -9.97
CA LEU A 633 -23.02 8.69 -9.71
C LEU A 633 -23.86 9.32 -10.82
N SER A 634 -25.10 9.71 -10.52
CA SER A 634 -25.92 10.45 -11.48
C SER A 634 -25.35 11.84 -11.72
N ILE A 635 -25.26 12.26 -12.98
CA ILE A 635 -24.96 13.62 -13.40
C ILE A 635 -26.18 14.19 -14.13
N LYS A 636 -26.73 15.28 -13.58
CA LYS A 636 -27.96 15.91 -14.07
C LYS A 636 -27.67 16.99 -15.09
N LYS A 637 -28.46 17.04 -16.16
CA LYS A 637 -28.40 18.16 -17.12
C LYS A 637 -28.86 19.45 -16.43
N LYS A 638 -28.09 20.53 -16.58
CA LYS A 638 -28.59 21.88 -16.27
C LYS A 638 -29.83 22.14 -17.13
N LYS A 639 -31.01 22.24 -16.52
CA LYS A 639 -32.20 22.77 -17.22
C LYS A 639 -31.95 24.26 -17.47
N GLU A 640 -31.87 24.65 -18.74
CA GLU A 640 -32.01 26.05 -19.14
C GLU A 640 -33.50 26.41 -19.16
N PRO A 641 -33.95 27.39 -18.35
CA PRO A 641 -35.19 28.09 -18.64
C PRO A 641 -34.97 29.00 -19.88
N PRO A 642 -36.02 29.40 -20.59
CA PRO A 642 -35.89 30.45 -21.61
C PRO A 642 -35.50 31.76 -20.92
N GLN A 643 -34.20 32.09 -20.94
CA GLN A 643 -33.68 33.31 -20.32
C GLN A 643 -33.63 34.45 -21.34
N PRO A 644 -33.97 35.69 -20.93
CA PRO A 644 -33.50 36.88 -21.63
C PRO A 644 -31.96 36.86 -21.63
N ILE A 645 -31.37 37.16 -22.79
CA ILE A 645 -29.92 37.15 -23.00
C ILE A 645 -29.22 37.91 -21.88
N THR A 646 -28.53 37.16 -21.01
CA THR A 646 -27.68 37.72 -19.96
C THR A 646 -26.28 37.14 -20.17
N GLN A 647 -25.51 37.76 -21.06
CA GLN A 647 -24.17 37.31 -21.43
C GLN A 647 -23.22 37.45 -20.24
N LYS A 648 -23.05 36.40 -19.44
CA LYS A 648 -21.90 36.30 -18.54
C LYS A 648 -20.70 35.77 -19.32
N SER A 649 -19.90 36.69 -19.86
CA SER A 649 -18.60 36.38 -20.47
C SER A 649 -17.64 35.81 -19.43
N THR A 650 -17.60 34.47 -19.30
CA THR A 650 -16.56 33.80 -18.50
C THR A 650 -15.29 33.55 -19.33
N LEU A 651 -14.78 34.60 -19.97
CA LEU A 651 -13.44 34.56 -20.56
C LEU A 651 -12.39 34.60 -19.43
N ARG A 652 -11.81 33.44 -19.13
CA ARG A 652 -10.51 33.38 -18.44
C ARG A 652 -9.49 34.10 -19.32
N LYS A 653 -8.73 35.06 -18.76
CA LYS A 653 -7.67 35.80 -19.48
C LYS A 653 -6.81 34.85 -20.33
N ARG A 654 -6.99 34.93 -21.66
CA ARG A 654 -5.95 34.57 -22.62
C ARG A 654 -5.21 35.87 -22.92
N ARG A 655 -3.90 35.93 -22.66
CA ARG A 655 -3.08 37.05 -23.12
C ARG A 655 -2.94 36.88 -24.63
N VAL A 656 -3.62 37.71 -25.41
CA VAL A 656 -3.32 37.83 -26.84
C VAL A 656 -1.91 38.43 -26.94
N VAL A 657 -1.05 37.78 -27.71
CA VAL A 657 0.28 38.30 -28.05
C VAL A 657 0.37 38.22 -29.55
N ILE A 658 0.27 39.37 -30.22
CA ILE A 658 0.58 39.46 -31.64
C ILE A 658 2.07 39.76 -31.73
N VAL A 659 2.77 39.04 -32.60
CA VAL A 659 4.21 39.23 -32.83
C VAL A 659 4.38 39.76 -34.23
N ASP A 660 5.09 40.89 -34.34
CA ASP A 660 5.45 41.51 -35.60
C ASP A 660 6.36 40.55 -36.40
N PRO A 661 5.98 40.09 -37.62
CA PRO A 661 6.76 39.09 -38.35
C PRO A 661 8.18 39.53 -38.72
N ASP A 662 8.37 40.83 -38.96
CA ASP A 662 9.63 41.39 -39.46
C ASP A 662 10.60 41.75 -38.33
N THR A 663 10.07 42.08 -37.14
CA THR A 663 10.88 42.50 -35.98
C THR A 663 10.87 41.52 -34.81
N ASN A 664 10.03 40.47 -34.87
CA ASN A 664 9.86 39.41 -33.88
C ASN A 664 9.62 39.93 -32.44
N LYS A 665 8.88 41.03 -32.33
CA LYS A 665 8.53 41.71 -31.07
C LYS A 665 7.02 41.67 -30.83
N ASP A 666 6.63 41.57 -29.55
CA ASP A 666 5.25 41.77 -29.09
C ASP A 666 4.72 43.14 -29.57
N MET A 667 3.57 43.14 -30.22
CA MET A 667 2.80 44.32 -30.64
C MET A 667 1.34 44.21 -30.15
N SER A 668 0.69 45.35 -29.96
CA SER A 668 -0.72 45.39 -29.53
C SER A 668 -1.69 45.03 -30.66
N VAL A 669 -2.91 44.60 -30.27
CA VAL A 669 -4.01 44.31 -31.21
C VAL A 669 -4.30 45.50 -32.14
N LYS A 670 -4.19 46.73 -31.61
CA LYS A 670 -4.41 47.93 -32.41
C LYS A 670 -3.26 48.24 -33.36
N GLU A 671 -2.00 48.11 -32.93
CA GLU A 671 -0.85 48.31 -33.82
C GLU A 671 -0.82 47.29 -34.97
N ALA A 672 -1.27 46.05 -34.73
CA ALA A 672 -1.42 45.05 -35.77
C ALA A 672 -2.49 45.43 -36.81
N TYR A 673 -3.62 45.99 -36.38
CA TYR A 673 -4.68 46.49 -37.27
C TYR A 673 -4.24 47.74 -38.04
N ASP A 674 -3.63 48.71 -37.37
CA ASP A 674 -3.15 49.95 -37.98
C ASP A 674 -2.02 49.69 -39.00
N LYS A 675 -1.28 48.57 -38.88
CA LYS A 675 -0.33 48.06 -39.89
C LYS A 675 -0.94 47.17 -40.98
N GLY A 676 -2.23 46.83 -40.89
CA GLY A 676 -2.91 45.91 -41.83
C GLY A 676 -2.50 44.43 -41.70
N LEU A 677 -1.91 44.03 -40.57
CA LEU A 677 -1.51 42.64 -40.29
C LEU A 677 -2.69 41.77 -39.80
N ILE A 678 -3.75 42.40 -39.32
CA ILE A 678 -5.05 41.78 -39.03
C ILE A 678 -6.17 42.62 -39.66
N ASP A 679 -7.26 41.98 -40.07
CA ASP A 679 -8.43 42.66 -40.61
C ASP A 679 -9.32 43.28 -39.50
N HIS A 680 -10.38 43.98 -39.91
CA HIS A 680 -11.26 44.70 -38.99
C HIS A 680 -12.09 43.76 -38.11
N GLU A 681 -12.40 42.55 -38.58
CA GLU A 681 -13.20 41.55 -37.87
C GLU A 681 -12.35 40.88 -36.77
N MET A 682 -11.13 40.46 -37.13
CA MET A 682 -10.11 39.95 -36.21
C MET A 682 -9.68 41.00 -35.17
N PHE A 683 -9.54 42.28 -35.57
CA PHE A 683 -9.31 43.39 -34.64
C PHE A 683 -10.43 43.49 -33.59
N LEU A 684 -11.69 43.37 -34.01
CA LEU A 684 -12.84 43.45 -33.12
C LEU A 684 -12.84 42.29 -32.10
N GLU A 685 -12.63 41.06 -32.57
CA GLU A 685 -12.59 39.86 -31.72
C GLU A 685 -11.43 39.90 -30.70
N LEU A 686 -10.23 40.27 -31.13
CA LEU A 686 -9.05 40.30 -30.25
C LEU A 686 -9.12 41.47 -29.25
N SER A 687 -9.64 42.63 -29.67
CA SER A 687 -9.86 43.78 -28.78
C SER A 687 -10.90 43.48 -27.70
N GLN A 688 -11.93 42.69 -28.02
CA GLN A 688 -12.93 42.23 -27.05
C GLN A 688 -12.34 41.24 -26.02
N GLN A 689 -11.27 40.51 -26.35
CA GLN A 689 -10.55 39.62 -25.43
C GLN A 689 -9.61 40.36 -24.46
N GLU A 690 -9.19 41.60 -24.80
CA GLU A 690 -8.36 42.45 -23.92
C GLU A 690 -9.18 43.34 -22.97
N CYS A 691 -10.51 43.43 -23.14
CA CYS A 691 -11.35 44.40 -22.44
C CYS A 691 -11.42 44.19 -20.91
N GLU A 692 -11.14 45.26 -20.15
CA GLU A 692 -11.19 45.27 -18.67
C GLU A 692 -12.59 45.65 -18.10
N TRP A 693 -13.56 45.97 -18.97
CA TRP A 693 -14.91 46.38 -18.61
C TRP A 693 -15.90 45.22 -18.67
N GLU A 694 -16.81 45.13 -17.69
CA GLU A 694 -17.81 44.05 -17.59
C GLU A 694 -19.24 44.63 -17.48
N GLU A 695 -20.15 44.19 -18.36
CA GLU A 695 -21.57 44.50 -18.21
C GLU A 695 -22.20 43.51 -17.21
N ILE A 696 -22.70 44.03 -16.09
CA ILE A 696 -23.38 43.24 -15.04
C ILE A 696 -24.83 43.69 -14.89
N THR A 697 -25.75 42.73 -14.93
CA THR A 697 -27.17 42.97 -14.60
C THR A 697 -27.40 42.65 -13.13
N ILE A 698 -27.69 43.67 -12.31
CA ILE A 698 -27.99 43.52 -10.89
C ILE A 698 -29.51 43.41 -10.74
N THR A 699 -29.98 42.36 -10.06
CA THR A 699 -31.41 42.19 -9.72
C THR A 699 -31.60 42.66 -8.28
N THR A 700 -32.43 43.68 -8.06
CA THR A 700 -32.75 44.18 -6.71
C THR A 700 -33.70 43.22 -5.99
N GLN A 701 -33.86 43.39 -4.67
CA GLN A 701 -34.73 42.54 -3.84
C GLN A 701 -36.20 42.55 -4.32
N ASP A 702 -36.64 43.62 -4.97
CA ASP A 702 -37.98 43.78 -5.58
C ASP A 702 -38.12 43.08 -6.96
N GLY A 703 -37.12 42.29 -7.38
CA GLY A 703 -37.10 41.61 -8.68
C GLY A 703 -36.79 42.51 -9.89
N SER A 704 -36.61 43.81 -9.68
CA SER A 704 -36.27 44.75 -10.77
C SER A 704 -34.82 44.57 -11.22
N LYS A 705 -34.60 44.48 -12.54
CA LYS A 705 -33.26 44.38 -13.14
C LYS A 705 -32.73 45.76 -13.51
N ARG A 706 -31.50 46.07 -13.08
CA ARG A 706 -30.74 47.27 -13.45
C ARG A 706 -29.44 46.89 -14.14
N LEU A 707 -29.01 47.70 -15.09
CA LEU A 707 -27.83 47.45 -15.92
C LEU A 707 -26.69 48.33 -15.44
N VAL A 708 -25.56 47.72 -15.11
CA VAL A 708 -24.40 48.39 -14.53
C VAL A 708 -23.16 48.01 -15.31
N ILE A 709 -22.35 48.99 -15.68
CA ILE A 709 -21.01 48.76 -16.24
C ILE A 709 -19.99 48.80 -15.10
N PHE A 710 -19.14 47.78 -15.04
CA PHE A 710 -18.15 47.59 -13.99
C PHE A 710 -16.73 47.71 -14.55
N ASP A 711 -15.94 48.60 -13.94
CA ASP A 711 -14.50 48.71 -14.17
C ASP A 711 -13.76 47.69 -13.30
N ARG A 712 -13.18 46.64 -13.88
CA ARG A 712 -12.42 45.63 -13.10
C ARG A 712 -11.07 46.13 -12.57
N LYS A 713 -10.61 47.31 -13.01
CA LYS A 713 -9.33 47.91 -12.63
C LYS A 713 -9.47 48.92 -11.50
N THR A 714 -10.57 49.67 -11.49
CA THR A 714 -10.87 50.67 -10.44
C THR A 714 -11.96 50.23 -9.45
N GLU A 715 -12.62 49.09 -9.71
CA GLU A 715 -13.78 48.57 -8.98
C GLU A 715 -15.01 49.51 -8.96
N ILE A 716 -15.03 50.52 -9.85
CA ILE A 716 -16.14 51.49 -9.95
C ILE A 716 -17.29 50.89 -10.76
N GLN A 717 -18.52 51.11 -10.28
CA GLN A 717 -19.78 50.71 -10.91
C GLN A 717 -20.52 51.93 -11.45
N TYR A 718 -21.10 51.79 -12.65
CA TYR A 718 -21.85 52.82 -13.35
C TYR A 718 -23.25 52.29 -13.73
N ASP A 719 -24.30 52.64 -12.97
CA ASP A 719 -25.69 52.30 -13.32
C ASP A 719 -26.15 53.14 -14.51
N ILE A 720 -26.52 52.46 -15.59
CA ILE A 720 -26.93 53.09 -16.86
C ILE A 720 -28.21 53.90 -16.69
N ARG A 721 -29.13 53.46 -15.81
CA ARG A 721 -30.38 54.19 -15.54
C ARG A 721 -30.09 55.48 -14.77
N GLU A 722 -29.20 55.42 -13.80
CA GLU A 722 -28.73 56.60 -13.05
C GLU A 722 -28.00 57.60 -13.97
N LEU A 723 -27.19 57.12 -14.92
CA LEU A 723 -26.50 57.98 -15.89
C LEU A 723 -27.45 58.63 -16.92
N LEU A 724 -28.55 57.98 -17.27
CA LEU A 724 -29.63 58.56 -18.08
C LEU A 724 -30.46 59.58 -17.28
N GLU A 725 -30.85 59.24 -16.04
CA GLU A 725 -31.58 60.15 -15.12
C GLU A 725 -30.78 61.42 -14.78
N LYS A 726 -29.45 61.31 -14.68
CA LYS A 726 -28.52 62.45 -14.47
C LYS A 726 -28.08 63.14 -15.76
N SER A 727 -28.65 62.77 -16.92
CA SER A 727 -28.30 63.32 -18.25
C SER A 727 -26.80 63.27 -18.60
N VAL A 728 -26.06 62.32 -18.02
CA VAL A 728 -24.62 62.12 -18.31
C VAL A 728 -24.46 61.39 -19.65
N ILE A 729 -25.36 60.46 -19.95
CA ILE A 729 -25.50 59.82 -21.26
C ILE A 729 -26.88 60.13 -21.83
N ASN A 730 -26.98 60.21 -23.16
CA ASN A 730 -28.23 60.46 -23.86
C ASN A 730 -28.84 59.13 -24.32
N GLN A 731 -30.18 59.06 -24.42
CA GLN A 731 -30.90 57.87 -24.89
C GLN A 731 -30.34 57.35 -26.24
N SER A 732 -30.13 58.24 -27.22
CA SER A 732 -29.55 57.90 -28.52
C SER A 732 -28.15 57.25 -28.46
N LEU A 733 -27.31 57.61 -27.49
CA LEU A 733 -25.99 57.00 -27.31
C LEU A 733 -26.11 55.59 -26.72
N TYR A 734 -27.05 55.40 -25.80
CA TYR A 734 -27.36 54.08 -25.25
C TYR A 734 -28.00 53.16 -26.30
N ASP A 735 -28.87 53.70 -27.16
CA ASP A 735 -29.48 52.94 -28.26
C ASP A 735 -28.42 52.53 -29.31
N GLN A 736 -27.42 53.38 -29.60
CA GLN A 736 -26.26 53.04 -30.43
C GLN A 736 -25.43 51.90 -29.82
N TYR A 737 -25.18 51.93 -28.50
CA TYR A 737 -24.52 50.83 -27.79
C TYR A 737 -25.34 49.55 -27.84
N ARG A 738 -26.65 49.61 -27.58
CA ARG A 738 -27.57 48.46 -27.65
C ARG A 738 -27.70 47.87 -29.06
N SER A 739 -27.49 48.70 -30.09
CA SER A 739 -27.49 48.29 -31.50
C SER A 739 -26.11 47.85 -32.00
N GLN A 740 -25.13 47.72 -31.10
CA GLN A 740 -23.73 47.33 -31.37
C GLN A 740 -22.98 48.26 -32.35
N MET A 741 -23.45 49.49 -32.58
CA MET A 741 -22.75 50.47 -33.43
C MET A 741 -21.51 51.06 -32.75
N ILE A 742 -21.40 50.94 -31.43
CA ILE A 742 -20.24 51.31 -30.63
C ILE A 742 -19.92 50.18 -29.64
N THR A 743 -18.64 49.93 -29.37
CA THR A 743 -18.21 48.83 -28.51
C THR A 743 -18.34 49.17 -27.01
N LEU A 744 -18.38 48.15 -26.14
CA LEU A 744 -18.41 48.36 -24.67
C LEU A 744 -17.24 49.24 -24.19
N THR A 745 -16.04 49.05 -24.74
CA THR A 745 -14.86 49.86 -24.41
C THR A 745 -15.07 51.33 -24.79
N GLN A 746 -15.53 51.61 -26.01
CA GLN A 746 -15.84 52.97 -26.46
C GLN A 746 -16.95 53.63 -25.63
N PHE A 747 -17.99 52.87 -25.29
CA PHE A 747 -19.10 53.35 -24.45
C PHE A 747 -18.63 53.67 -23.02
N ALA A 748 -17.77 52.84 -22.44
CA ALA A 748 -17.17 53.08 -21.13
C ALA A 748 -16.20 54.29 -21.11
N ASP A 749 -15.42 54.50 -22.19
CA ASP A 749 -14.56 55.69 -22.35
C ASP A 749 -15.38 57.00 -22.43
N ILE A 750 -16.55 56.96 -23.07
CA ILE A 750 -17.48 58.11 -23.12
C ILE A 750 -18.12 58.36 -21.74
N ILE A 751 -18.45 57.33 -20.98
CA ILE A 751 -18.98 57.44 -19.61
C ILE A 751 -17.91 58.02 -18.67
N THR A 752 -16.69 57.50 -18.70
CA THR A 752 -15.60 57.94 -17.81
C THR A 752 -15.09 59.36 -18.12
N SER A 753 -15.06 59.76 -19.39
CA SER A 753 -14.69 61.13 -19.78
C SER A 753 -15.74 62.16 -19.32
N LYS A 754 -17.04 61.89 -19.53
CA LYS A 754 -18.12 62.78 -19.07
C LYS A 754 -18.27 62.84 -17.55
N THR A 755 -18.10 61.72 -16.84
CA THR A 755 -18.15 61.72 -15.36
C THR A 755 -16.95 62.44 -14.74
N LYS A 756 -15.77 62.43 -15.36
CA LYS A 756 -14.64 63.28 -14.96
C LYS A 756 -14.94 64.77 -15.14
N ALA A 757 -15.56 65.18 -16.25
CA ALA A 757 -15.94 66.57 -16.48
C ALA A 757 -16.93 67.13 -15.44
N ASN A 758 -17.86 66.31 -14.94
CA ASN A 758 -18.80 66.72 -13.87
C ASN A 758 -18.15 66.82 -12.48
N ARG A 759 -17.01 66.17 -12.21
CA ARG A 759 -16.30 66.33 -10.92
C ARG A 759 -15.67 67.72 -10.76
N SER A 760 -15.32 68.39 -11.86
CA SER A 760 -14.79 69.76 -11.87
C SER A 760 -15.79 70.84 -11.43
N ALA A 761 -17.09 70.53 -11.35
CA ALA A 761 -18.14 71.49 -10.97
C ALA A 761 -18.59 71.37 -9.50
N ALA A 762 -18.17 70.32 -8.77
CA ALA A 762 -18.72 69.98 -7.46
C ALA A 762 -17.76 70.25 -6.27
N SER A 763 -16.59 70.84 -6.49
CA SER A 763 -15.52 70.96 -5.48
C SER A 763 -15.44 72.34 -4.81
N THR A 764 -16.58 72.92 -4.43
CA THR A 764 -16.63 74.11 -3.54
C THR A 764 -17.40 73.72 -2.28
N LEU A 765 -16.80 74.00 -1.10
CA LEU A 765 -17.30 73.65 0.25
C LEU A 765 -17.16 72.17 0.68
N LYS A 766 -15.94 71.79 1.07
CA LYS A 766 -15.63 71.34 2.45
C LYS A 766 -14.12 71.13 2.64
N HIS A 767 -13.43 72.20 3.02
CA HIS A 767 -12.17 72.08 3.75
C HIS A 767 -12.48 71.63 5.19
N ILE A 768 -11.72 70.65 5.72
CA ILE A 768 -11.00 70.67 7.00
C ILE A 768 -10.50 69.24 7.30
N ALA A 769 -9.20 69.12 7.60
CA ALA A 769 -8.43 67.91 7.90
C ALA A 769 -8.39 66.82 6.79
N SER A 770 -7.26 66.18 6.48
CA SER A 770 -5.93 66.18 7.10
C SER A 770 -4.81 66.39 6.07
N ILE A 771 -3.81 67.20 6.40
CA ILE A 771 -2.67 67.50 5.53
C ILE A 771 -1.72 66.30 5.45
N SER A 772 -1.39 65.86 4.23
CA SER A 772 -0.24 65.02 3.96
C SER A 772 1.03 65.86 3.94
N VAL A 773 2.06 65.42 4.68
CA VAL A 773 3.42 65.95 4.57
C VAL A 773 4.32 64.82 4.09
N SER A 774 4.74 64.92 2.83
CA SER A 774 5.93 64.24 2.32
C SER A 774 7.13 65.13 2.58
N LEU A 775 8.19 64.60 3.20
CA LEU A 775 9.50 65.24 3.28
C LEU A 775 10.59 64.16 3.22
N ALA A 776 11.79 64.53 2.75
CA ALA A 776 12.81 63.59 2.30
C ALA A 776 14.20 63.86 2.92
N CYS A 777 15.08 62.86 2.85
CA CYS A 777 16.55 62.91 3.07
C CYS A 777 17.02 63.15 4.53
N PRO A 778 18.31 62.87 4.89
CA PRO A 778 19.47 62.62 4.00
C PRO A 778 20.44 61.44 4.35
N ALA A 779 21.29 61.15 3.35
CA ALA A 779 22.72 60.78 3.39
C ALA A 779 23.28 59.56 4.19
N GLU A 780 23.98 58.71 3.42
CA GLU A 780 25.27 58.05 3.71
C GLU A 780 25.43 57.10 4.92
N ALA A 781 25.24 55.80 4.64
CA ALA A 781 26.14 54.75 5.12
C ALA A 781 26.46 53.80 3.94
N VAL A 782 27.73 53.71 3.54
CA VAL A 782 28.18 52.89 2.42
C VAL A 782 28.24 51.42 2.83
N VAL A 783 27.32 50.59 2.35
CA VAL A 783 27.43 49.12 2.38
C VAL A 783 27.00 48.54 1.03
N LEU A 784 27.86 47.66 0.52
CA LEU A 784 27.95 47.08 -0.83
C LEU A 784 26.63 46.56 -1.47
N ASP A 785 26.60 46.62 -2.80
CA ASP A 785 25.46 46.32 -3.68
C ASP A 785 24.66 45.04 -3.37
N GLY A 786 23.33 45.18 -3.38
CA GLY A 786 22.41 44.13 -3.83
C GLY A 786 21.79 43.20 -2.79
N GLU A 787 22.29 43.14 -1.55
CA GLU A 787 21.76 42.22 -0.53
C GLU A 787 20.46 42.72 0.12
N GLN A 788 19.37 41.95 0.00
CA GLN A 788 18.13 42.21 0.73
C GLN A 788 18.00 41.32 1.96
N SER A 789 17.88 41.94 3.14
CA SER A 789 17.57 41.23 4.37
C SER A 789 16.24 40.44 4.24
N PRO A 790 16.20 39.11 4.48
CA PRO A 790 14.97 38.33 4.57
C PRO A 790 14.01 38.83 5.67
N VAL A 791 12.76 38.32 5.65
CA VAL A 791 11.77 38.54 6.72
C VAL A 791 12.35 38.09 8.06
N GLY A 792 12.55 39.04 8.98
CA GLY A 792 13.19 38.83 10.28
C GLY A 792 12.22 38.54 11.42
N ALA A 793 11.09 39.24 11.43
CA ALA A 793 10.12 39.21 12.53
C ALA A 793 8.67 39.32 12.04
N ILE A 794 7.73 39.21 12.97
CA ILE A 794 6.29 39.44 12.76
C ILE A 794 5.88 40.67 13.57
N PHE A 795 5.09 41.55 12.98
CA PHE A 795 4.49 42.70 13.67
C PHE A 795 3.01 42.40 13.96
N ASP A 796 2.68 42.27 15.23
CA ASP A 796 1.30 42.04 15.70
C ASP A 796 0.54 43.38 15.65
N MET A 797 -0.47 43.47 14.77
CA MET A 797 -1.26 44.70 14.63
C MET A 797 -2.30 44.89 15.75
N GLU A 798 -2.57 43.88 16.57
CA GLU A 798 -3.52 43.97 17.70
C GLU A 798 -2.79 44.33 19.00
N ALA A 799 -1.63 43.72 19.26
CA ALA A 799 -0.77 44.07 20.40
C ALA A 799 0.19 45.25 20.11
N LEU A 800 0.31 45.68 18.85
CA LEU A 800 1.22 46.74 18.37
C LEU A 800 2.70 46.50 18.71
N GLU A 801 3.12 45.23 18.73
CA GLU A 801 4.51 44.85 19.06
C GLU A 801 5.18 43.96 17.99
N LYS A 802 6.52 44.04 17.98
CA LYS A 802 7.41 43.22 17.16
C LYS A 802 7.76 41.94 17.93
N ILE A 803 7.44 40.79 17.34
CA ILE A 803 7.67 39.47 17.94
C ILE A 803 8.45 38.55 17.01
N SER A 804 9.12 37.54 17.58
CA SER A 804 9.82 36.52 16.78
C SER A 804 8.82 35.64 16.01
N ILE A 805 9.28 34.98 14.94
CA ILE A 805 8.44 34.05 14.17
C ILE A 805 7.97 32.87 15.03
N SER A 806 8.80 32.38 15.96
CA SER A 806 8.42 31.34 16.91
C SER A 806 7.40 31.82 17.94
N GLU A 807 7.50 33.06 18.41
CA GLU A 807 6.50 33.64 19.32
C GLU A 807 5.16 33.88 18.60
N ALA A 808 5.20 34.38 17.37
CA ALA A 808 4.01 34.50 16.52
C ALA A 808 3.35 33.15 16.20
N HIS A 809 4.13 32.06 16.18
CA HIS A 809 3.60 30.70 16.06
C HIS A 809 2.87 30.27 17.34
N LYS A 810 3.47 30.46 18.53
CA LYS A 810 2.85 30.15 19.82
C LYS A 810 1.53 30.90 20.04
N ARG A 811 1.45 32.14 19.55
CA ARG A 811 0.24 32.98 19.60
C ARG A 811 -0.79 32.68 18.50
N GLY A 812 -0.55 31.72 17.62
CA GLY A 812 -1.48 31.35 16.54
C GLY A 812 -1.60 32.37 15.40
N LEU A 813 -0.80 33.43 15.39
CA LEU A 813 -0.78 34.45 14.34
C LEU A 813 -0.25 33.89 13.01
N VAL A 814 0.70 32.94 13.09
CA VAL A 814 1.36 32.26 11.97
C VAL A 814 1.23 30.73 12.12
N ASP A 815 0.83 30.05 11.06
CA ASP A 815 0.75 28.58 11.05
C ASP A 815 2.14 27.92 11.06
N SER A 816 2.23 26.69 11.57
CA SER A 816 3.51 25.98 11.77
C SER A 816 4.33 25.82 10.49
N ILE A 817 3.67 25.62 9.34
CA ILE A 817 4.35 25.50 8.04
C ILE A 817 4.91 26.87 7.66
N SER A 818 4.10 27.92 7.69
CA SER A 818 4.56 29.28 7.38
C SER A 818 5.70 29.74 8.29
N ALA A 819 5.63 29.45 9.59
CA ALA A 819 6.70 29.72 10.54
C ALA A 819 8.00 28.97 10.18
N GLN A 820 7.92 27.67 9.88
CA GLN A 820 9.07 26.89 9.39
C GLN A 820 9.64 27.47 8.09
N ARG A 821 8.80 27.82 7.11
CA ARG A 821 9.26 28.32 5.80
C ARG A 821 9.94 29.69 5.89
N LEU A 822 9.47 30.58 6.77
CA LEU A 822 10.14 31.86 7.04
C LEU A 822 11.50 31.65 7.73
N LEU A 823 11.58 30.76 8.74
CA LEU A 823 12.84 30.43 9.41
C LEU A 823 13.83 29.68 8.50
N GLU A 824 13.35 28.83 7.58
CA GLU A 824 14.19 28.21 6.53
C GLU A 824 14.79 29.28 5.62
N ALA A 825 14.00 30.28 5.22
CA ALA A 825 14.48 31.38 4.39
C ALA A 825 15.55 32.22 5.10
N GLN A 826 15.46 32.43 6.42
CA GLN A 826 16.54 33.05 7.20
C GLN A 826 17.79 32.15 7.24
N ALA A 827 17.62 30.86 7.57
CA ALA A 827 18.72 29.92 7.72
C ALA A 827 19.54 29.72 6.42
N CYS A 828 18.89 29.72 5.24
CA CYS A 828 19.58 29.56 3.96
C CYS A 828 20.14 30.86 3.36
N THR A 829 20.03 32.00 4.06
CA THR A 829 20.47 33.32 3.56
C THR A 829 21.39 34.09 4.51
N GLY A 830 21.90 33.43 5.56
CA GLY A 830 22.89 34.02 6.48
C GLY A 830 22.70 33.69 7.96
N GLY A 831 21.59 33.05 8.33
CA GLY A 831 21.28 32.71 9.73
C GLY A 831 20.03 33.40 10.25
N ILE A 832 19.62 32.99 11.45
CA ILE A 832 18.38 33.41 12.10
C ILE A 832 18.48 34.89 12.50
N VAL A 833 17.44 35.67 12.22
CA VAL A 833 17.41 37.09 12.59
C VAL A 833 16.95 37.20 14.05
N ASN A 834 17.74 37.87 14.88
CA ASN A 834 17.26 38.35 16.17
C ASN A 834 16.34 39.57 15.94
N PRO A 835 15.05 39.52 16.34
CA PRO A 835 14.14 40.66 16.16
C PRO A 835 14.59 41.93 16.89
N SER A 836 15.33 41.80 17.99
CA SER A 836 15.66 42.92 18.88
C SER A 836 16.73 43.85 18.31
N ASP A 837 17.75 43.31 17.65
CA ASP A 837 18.94 44.04 17.19
C ASP A 837 19.28 43.81 15.69
N GLY A 838 18.50 42.99 14.98
CA GLY A 838 18.69 42.65 13.57
C GLY A 838 19.87 41.71 13.28
N ARG A 839 20.60 41.24 14.30
CA ARG A 839 21.81 40.41 14.09
C ARG A 839 21.48 39.03 13.54
N ARG A 840 22.42 38.49 12.77
CA ARG A 840 22.43 37.10 12.28
C ARG A 840 23.02 36.20 13.37
N LEU A 841 22.24 35.24 13.81
CA LEU A 841 22.64 34.22 14.77
C LEU A 841 22.72 32.85 14.11
N SER A 842 23.65 32.03 14.56
CA SER A 842 23.62 30.60 14.25
C SER A 842 22.38 29.95 14.87
N ILE A 843 21.99 28.77 14.37
CA ILE A 843 20.88 27.99 14.93
C ILE A 843 21.13 27.64 16.41
N GLN A 844 22.39 27.44 16.82
CA GLN A 844 22.74 27.13 18.20
C GLN A 844 22.54 28.35 19.12
N GLU A 845 23.02 29.53 18.72
CA GLU A 845 22.84 30.78 19.48
C GLU A 845 21.37 31.21 19.52
N ALA A 846 20.64 31.10 18.42
CA ALA A 846 19.21 31.42 18.37
C ALA A 846 18.38 30.47 19.26
N THR A 847 18.83 29.22 19.45
CA THR A 847 18.20 28.28 20.39
C THR A 847 18.55 28.62 21.84
N SER A 848 19.81 28.98 22.14
CA SER A 848 20.21 29.35 23.51
C SER A 848 19.58 30.67 23.99
N GLN A 849 19.28 31.58 23.06
CA GLN A 849 18.56 32.83 23.32
C GLN A 849 17.02 32.67 23.27
N GLY A 850 16.50 31.46 23.03
CA GLY A 850 15.05 31.19 22.99
C GLY A 850 14.29 31.80 21.81
N ILE A 851 15.00 32.32 20.79
CA ILE A 851 14.42 32.93 19.58
C ILE A 851 13.78 31.84 18.70
N ILE A 852 14.35 30.64 18.69
CA ILE A 852 13.79 29.43 18.06
C ILE A 852 13.72 28.27 19.05
N GLU A 853 12.77 27.36 18.81
CA GLU A 853 12.61 26.14 19.60
C GLU A 853 13.56 25.02 19.14
N ASN A 854 14.01 24.18 20.06
CA ASN A 854 14.95 23.08 19.79
C ASN A 854 14.43 22.08 18.73
N ASP A 855 13.13 21.80 18.72
CA ASP A 855 12.48 21.00 17.69
C ASP A 855 12.61 21.64 16.30
N MET A 856 12.38 22.96 16.18
CA MET A 856 12.56 23.71 14.95
C MET A 856 14.03 23.76 14.52
N ALA A 857 14.98 23.89 15.45
CA ALA A 857 16.41 23.86 15.17
C ALA A 857 16.85 22.60 14.42
N THR A 858 16.22 21.44 14.66
CA THR A 858 16.50 20.21 13.89
C THR A 858 16.02 20.30 12.44
N ARG A 859 14.82 20.85 12.20
CA ARG A 859 14.21 21.02 10.87
C ARG A 859 14.95 22.00 9.98
N LEU A 860 15.64 22.98 10.58
CA LEU A 860 16.35 24.05 9.87
C LEU A 860 17.76 23.65 9.38
N LYS A 861 18.31 22.52 9.82
CA LYS A 861 19.67 22.06 9.43
C LYS A 861 19.90 21.97 7.90
N PRO A 862 18.98 21.47 7.05
CA PRO A 862 19.19 21.43 5.60
C PRO A 862 19.24 22.83 4.98
N ALA A 863 18.46 23.77 5.50
CA ALA A 863 18.47 25.17 5.07
C ALA A 863 19.78 25.86 5.49
N GLN A 864 20.27 25.59 6.70
CA GLN A 864 21.58 26.09 7.15
C GLN A 864 22.73 25.58 6.27
N LYS A 865 22.71 24.29 5.87
CA LYS A 865 23.69 23.72 4.93
C LYS A 865 23.65 24.36 3.55
N ALA A 866 22.49 24.84 3.08
CA ALA A 866 22.38 25.60 1.84
C ALA A 866 23.09 26.96 1.86
N TYR A 867 23.48 27.46 3.04
CA TYR A 867 24.33 28.64 3.21
C TYR A 867 25.79 28.28 3.59
N ILE A 868 26.01 27.37 4.54
CA ILE A 868 27.36 27.00 5.01
C ILE A 868 28.13 26.13 3.97
N GLY A 869 27.39 25.43 3.11
CA GLY A 869 27.88 24.44 2.16
C GLY A 869 27.58 23.00 2.58
N PHE A 870 27.37 22.14 1.59
CA PHE A 870 27.32 20.69 1.77
C PHE A 870 28.74 20.13 1.59
N GLU A 871 29.43 19.88 2.69
CA GLU A 871 30.81 19.37 2.71
C GLU A 871 30.86 17.85 2.47
N ASP A 872 31.65 17.42 1.47
CA ASP A 872 32.01 16.02 1.28
C ASP A 872 33.24 15.65 2.13
N ILE A 873 33.09 14.63 2.97
CA ILE A 873 34.11 14.05 3.86
C ILE A 873 35.39 13.67 3.08
N LYS A 874 35.27 13.30 1.80
CA LYS A 874 36.42 12.88 0.97
C LYS A 874 37.17 14.04 0.33
N CYS A 875 36.47 15.09 -0.07
CA CYS A 875 37.00 16.12 -0.96
C CYS A 875 37.16 17.49 -0.28
N LYS A 876 36.57 17.73 0.89
CA LYS A 876 36.48 19.04 1.60
C LYS A 876 35.87 20.20 0.80
N HIS A 877 35.45 19.95 -0.44
CA HIS A 877 34.72 20.89 -1.26
C HIS A 877 33.32 21.13 -0.67
N LYS A 878 32.89 22.40 -0.69
CA LYS A 878 31.59 22.84 -0.19
C LYS A 878 30.63 23.05 -1.36
N MET A 879 29.76 22.08 -1.59
CA MET A 879 28.76 22.19 -2.66
C MET A 879 27.69 23.22 -2.28
N SER A 880 27.28 24.03 -3.27
CA SER A 880 26.12 24.92 -3.18
C SER A 880 24.80 24.13 -3.09
N ALA A 881 23.70 24.82 -2.81
CA ALA A 881 22.37 24.21 -2.79
C ALA A 881 21.95 23.61 -4.14
N ALA A 882 22.37 24.23 -5.26
CA ALA A 882 22.07 23.76 -6.61
C ALA A 882 22.86 22.48 -6.95
N GLU A 883 24.13 22.43 -6.57
CA GLU A 883 24.99 21.26 -6.78
C GLU A 883 24.53 20.10 -5.87
N ALA A 884 24.19 20.38 -4.61
CA ALA A 884 23.63 19.38 -3.70
C ALA A 884 22.29 18.79 -4.19
N MET A 885 21.48 19.53 -4.96
CA MET A 885 20.31 18.97 -5.65
C MET A 885 20.70 18.03 -6.78
N ARG A 886 21.69 18.41 -7.61
CA ARG A 886 22.19 17.62 -8.74
C ARG A 886 22.81 16.29 -8.28
N GLU A 887 23.61 16.34 -7.23
CA GLU A 887 24.23 15.15 -6.60
C GLU A 887 23.28 14.38 -5.67
N LYS A 888 22.01 14.82 -5.54
CA LYS A 888 20.95 14.19 -4.73
C LYS A 888 21.16 14.20 -3.20
N TRP A 889 22.02 15.09 -2.70
CA TRP A 889 22.19 15.35 -1.26
C TRP A 889 21.04 16.19 -0.66
N LEU A 890 20.32 16.93 -1.51
CA LEU A 890 19.19 17.79 -1.14
C LEU A 890 17.97 17.47 -2.02
N PRO A 891 16.78 17.13 -1.44
CA PRO A 891 15.57 16.89 -2.24
C PRO A 891 15.19 18.08 -3.10
N TYR A 892 14.70 17.79 -4.32
CA TYR A 892 14.45 18.81 -5.35
C TYR A 892 13.49 19.92 -4.86
N GLU A 893 12.42 19.56 -4.16
CA GLU A 893 11.41 20.49 -3.64
C GLU A 893 11.94 21.35 -2.48
N ALA A 894 12.91 20.85 -1.71
CA ALA A 894 13.55 21.62 -0.66
C ALA A 894 14.57 22.60 -1.24
N GLY A 895 15.45 22.10 -2.12
CA GLY A 895 16.47 22.91 -2.76
C GLY A 895 15.90 23.98 -3.67
N HIS A 896 14.88 23.69 -4.48
CA HIS A 896 14.23 24.69 -5.34
C HIS A 896 13.69 25.89 -4.53
N ARG A 897 13.11 25.65 -3.36
CA ARG A 897 12.66 26.73 -2.46
C ARG A 897 13.83 27.50 -1.86
N PHE A 898 14.93 26.84 -1.50
CA PHE A 898 16.12 27.53 -0.98
C PHE A 898 16.75 28.41 -2.07
N LEU A 899 16.77 27.97 -3.33
CA LEU A 899 17.19 28.78 -4.48
C LEU A 899 16.24 29.97 -4.71
N GLU A 900 14.92 29.79 -4.59
CA GLU A 900 13.95 30.91 -4.61
C GLU A 900 14.25 31.92 -3.48
N PHE A 901 14.47 31.46 -2.24
CA PHE A 901 14.76 32.32 -1.08
C PHE A 901 16.08 33.08 -1.23
N GLN A 902 17.14 32.43 -1.73
CA GLN A 902 18.43 33.06 -2.02
C GLN A 902 18.32 34.08 -3.17
N PHE A 903 17.67 33.72 -4.28
CA PHE A 903 17.46 34.62 -5.40
C PHE A 903 16.71 35.89 -5.00
N VAL A 904 15.61 35.76 -4.25
CA VAL A 904 14.80 36.90 -3.75
C VAL A 904 15.57 37.79 -2.74
N THR A 905 16.63 37.28 -2.11
CA THR A 905 17.48 38.03 -1.16
C THR A 905 18.76 38.61 -1.78
N GLY A 906 18.94 38.52 -3.11
CA GLY A 906 20.03 39.18 -3.84
C GLY A 906 20.85 38.28 -4.77
N GLY A 907 20.60 36.97 -4.78
CA GLY A 907 21.33 36.02 -5.64
C GLY A 907 21.65 34.70 -4.95
N LEU A 908 22.04 33.70 -5.74
CA LEU A 908 22.36 32.35 -5.24
C LEU A 908 23.65 32.38 -4.43
N TYR A 909 23.70 31.68 -3.30
CA TYR A 909 24.87 31.74 -2.42
C TYR A 909 25.93 30.70 -2.80
N ASP A 910 27.18 31.14 -2.89
CA ASP A 910 28.38 30.31 -3.06
C ASP A 910 29.06 30.08 -1.70
N PRO A 911 28.98 28.87 -1.13
CA PRO A 911 29.55 28.55 0.16
C PRO A 911 31.07 28.31 0.14
N GLU A 912 31.67 28.16 -1.04
CA GLU A 912 33.12 27.99 -1.22
C GLU A 912 33.80 29.36 -1.35
N LEU A 913 33.21 30.28 -2.12
CA LEU A 913 33.69 31.66 -2.26
C LEU A 913 33.08 32.66 -1.25
N GLY A 914 32.10 32.23 -0.44
CA GLY A 914 31.44 33.05 0.58
C GLY A 914 30.61 34.22 0.04
N ARG A 915 30.28 34.23 -1.27
CA ARG A 915 29.67 35.37 -1.98
C ARG A 915 28.38 34.97 -2.70
N ARG A 916 27.56 35.94 -3.08
CA ARG A 916 26.43 35.68 -3.99
C ARG A 916 26.88 35.67 -5.44
N ARG A 917 26.27 34.79 -6.24
CA ARG A 917 26.38 34.72 -7.70
C ARG A 917 25.08 35.16 -8.36
N THR A 918 25.22 35.88 -9.46
CA THR A 918 24.12 36.22 -10.36
C THR A 918 23.64 34.99 -11.13
N ILE A 919 22.42 35.03 -11.68
CA ILE A 919 21.90 33.94 -12.51
C ILE A 919 22.78 33.69 -13.76
N LYS A 920 23.42 34.74 -14.31
CA LYS A 920 24.34 34.61 -15.45
C LYS A 920 25.60 33.82 -15.08
N GLU A 921 26.14 34.03 -13.88
CA GLU A 921 27.28 33.25 -13.38
C GLU A 921 26.86 31.83 -13.01
N ALA A 922 25.71 31.64 -12.37
CA ALA A 922 25.18 30.32 -12.05
C ALA A 922 24.92 29.44 -13.29
N LEU A 923 24.52 30.05 -14.42
CA LEU A 923 24.45 29.36 -15.72
C LEU A 923 25.84 28.99 -16.25
N LYS A 924 26.83 29.88 -16.13
CA LYS A 924 28.21 29.64 -16.59
C LYS A 924 28.91 28.51 -15.82
N GLU A 925 28.66 28.41 -14.51
CA GLU A 925 29.20 27.33 -13.66
C GLU A 925 28.34 26.04 -13.70
N GLY A 926 27.28 25.99 -14.52
CA GLY A 926 26.41 24.81 -14.64
C GLY A 926 25.58 24.47 -13.40
N TRP A 927 25.33 25.45 -12.52
CA TRP A 927 24.46 25.30 -11.35
C TRP A 927 22.98 25.26 -11.72
N LEU A 928 22.60 25.95 -12.81
CA LEU A 928 21.24 25.97 -13.36
C LEU A 928 21.26 25.57 -14.83
N ASP A 929 20.17 24.95 -15.32
CA ASP A 929 19.85 24.92 -16.75
C ASP A 929 19.07 26.19 -17.14
N GLY A 930 18.96 26.47 -18.44
CA GLY A 930 18.24 27.65 -18.95
C GLY A 930 16.79 27.73 -18.47
N ARG A 931 16.13 26.58 -18.27
CA ARG A 931 14.76 26.50 -17.71
C ARG A 931 14.73 26.81 -16.21
N GLY A 932 15.67 26.30 -15.43
CA GLY A 932 15.81 26.60 -14.00
C GLY A 932 16.09 28.10 -13.76
N ALA A 933 16.94 28.70 -14.59
CA ALA A 933 17.17 30.15 -14.58
C ALA A 933 15.89 30.94 -14.91
N GLN A 934 15.17 30.59 -15.99
CA GLN A 934 13.91 31.24 -16.35
C GLN A 934 12.85 31.11 -15.24
N LYS A 935 12.74 29.93 -14.63
CA LYS A 935 11.78 29.65 -13.55
C LYS A 935 12.09 30.40 -12.26
N LEU A 936 13.37 30.60 -11.92
CA LEU A 936 13.77 31.44 -10.79
C LEU A 936 13.53 32.93 -11.08
N GLN A 937 13.76 33.39 -12.32
CA GLN A 937 13.49 34.78 -12.72
C GLN A 937 12.00 35.13 -12.78
N ASP A 938 11.13 34.16 -13.06
CA ASP A 938 9.67 34.36 -13.07
C ASP A 938 9.06 34.43 -11.67
N THR A 939 9.37 35.53 -10.98
CA THR A 939 8.91 35.85 -9.62
C THR A 939 7.39 35.89 -9.45
N ARG A 940 6.62 36.01 -10.55
CA ARG A 940 5.14 36.02 -10.52
C ARG A 940 4.57 34.60 -10.36
N HIS A 941 5.31 33.58 -10.77
CA HIS A 941 4.93 32.17 -10.70
C HIS A 941 5.70 31.37 -9.63
N HIS A 942 6.43 32.05 -8.74
CA HIS A 942 7.03 31.43 -7.54
C HIS A 942 5.98 30.75 -6.67
N ALA A 943 6.35 29.60 -6.08
CA ALA A 943 5.42 28.75 -5.37
C ALA A 943 4.86 29.44 -4.09
N LYS A 944 3.52 29.42 -3.94
CA LYS A 944 2.80 30.11 -2.87
C LYS A 944 2.79 29.31 -1.55
N ASN A 945 4.00 29.10 -1.02
CA ASN A 945 4.30 28.22 0.11
C ASN A 945 3.99 28.82 1.49
N LEU A 946 3.67 30.11 1.58
CA LEU A 946 3.36 30.80 2.84
C LEU A 946 1.87 31.13 2.96
N THR A 947 1.36 31.19 4.18
CA THR A 947 0.08 31.84 4.50
C THR A 947 0.37 33.25 5.02
N CYS A 948 -0.19 34.28 4.38
CA CYS A 948 -0.02 35.67 4.79
C CYS A 948 -0.59 35.90 6.20
N PRO A 949 0.18 36.36 7.20
CA PRO A 949 -0.34 36.52 8.56
C PRO A 949 -1.43 37.59 8.68
N LYS A 950 -1.47 38.60 7.80
CA LYS A 950 -2.51 39.65 7.74
C LYS A 950 -3.78 39.27 6.97
N THR A 951 -3.65 38.64 5.80
CA THR A 951 -4.80 38.35 4.92
C THR A 951 -5.30 36.90 5.00
N LYS A 952 -4.51 36.01 5.62
CA LYS A 952 -4.71 34.55 5.70
C LYS A 952 -4.77 33.82 4.34
N LEU A 953 -4.39 34.48 3.25
CA LEU A 953 -4.29 33.89 1.90
C LEU A 953 -2.91 33.28 1.63
N LYS A 954 -2.82 32.35 0.68
CA LYS A 954 -1.54 31.79 0.22
C LYS A 954 -0.76 32.81 -0.62
N ILE A 955 0.50 33.02 -0.28
CA ILE A 955 1.43 33.95 -0.93
C ILE A 955 2.80 33.30 -1.18
N SER A 956 3.55 33.83 -2.16
CA SER A 956 4.95 33.44 -2.39
C SER A 956 5.89 34.15 -1.40
N TYR A 957 7.15 33.71 -1.32
CA TYR A 957 8.15 34.39 -0.50
C TYR A 957 8.50 35.79 -1.02
N LYS A 958 8.46 36.00 -2.35
CA LYS A 958 8.59 37.34 -2.96
C LYS A 958 7.43 38.24 -2.56
N GLU A 959 6.19 37.77 -2.65
CA GLU A 959 5.00 38.50 -2.20
C GLU A 959 5.08 38.84 -0.69
N ALA A 960 5.64 37.95 0.13
CA ALA A 960 5.88 38.24 1.55
C ALA A 960 6.92 39.36 1.74
N MET A 961 8.06 39.29 1.06
CA MET A 961 9.13 40.29 1.13
C MET A 961 8.68 41.68 0.66
N ASP A 962 7.82 41.75 -0.35
CA ASP A 962 7.28 43.00 -0.90
C ASP A 962 6.23 43.67 0.01
N ASN A 963 5.62 42.90 0.92
CA ASN A 963 4.61 43.38 1.88
C ASN A 963 5.15 43.54 3.31
N CYS A 964 6.47 43.54 3.49
CA CYS A 964 7.11 43.77 4.78
C CYS A 964 7.17 45.26 5.15
N LEU A 965 6.96 45.55 6.42
CA LEU A 965 7.44 46.79 7.05
C LEU A 965 8.95 46.68 7.29
N VAL A 966 9.67 47.79 7.37
CA VAL A 966 11.09 47.82 7.75
C VAL A 966 11.23 48.70 8.98
N GLU A 967 11.89 48.20 10.03
CA GLU A 967 12.18 48.99 11.23
C GLU A 967 13.41 49.87 10.99
N GLU A 968 13.26 51.20 11.15
CA GLU A 968 14.31 52.18 10.82
C GLU A 968 15.61 51.98 11.64
N ASN A 969 15.48 51.58 12.92
CA ASN A 969 16.62 51.44 13.83
C ASN A 969 17.45 50.16 13.64
N THR A 970 16.88 49.09 13.07
CA THR A 970 17.52 47.76 12.98
C THR A 970 17.60 47.21 11.55
N GLY A 971 16.86 47.79 10.60
CA GLY A 971 16.70 47.25 9.24
C GLY A 971 15.90 45.93 9.18
N VAL A 972 15.29 45.48 10.29
CA VAL A 972 14.53 44.22 10.32
C VAL A 972 13.25 44.35 9.48
N LYS A 973 13.11 43.44 8.51
CA LYS A 973 11.86 43.28 7.76
C LYS A 973 10.82 42.53 8.58
N MET A 974 9.62 43.09 8.70
CA MET A 974 8.53 42.57 9.54
C MET A 974 7.27 42.31 8.71
N LEU A 975 6.74 41.09 8.77
CA LEU A 975 5.42 40.81 8.21
C LEU A 975 4.32 41.21 9.19
N GLN A 976 3.36 41.98 8.72
CA GLN A 976 2.16 42.33 9.50
C GLN A 976 1.30 41.07 9.74
N ALA A 977 0.82 40.91 10.97
CA ALA A 977 -0.13 39.89 11.39
C ALA A 977 -1.34 40.51 12.06
N ALA A 978 -2.50 39.88 11.90
CA ALA A 978 -3.68 40.13 12.72
C ALA A 978 -4.34 38.79 13.06
N SER A 979 -5.09 38.77 14.15
CA SER A 979 -5.82 37.59 14.59
C SER A 979 -7.11 37.40 13.79
N ALA A 980 -7.69 38.47 13.23
CA ALA A 980 -8.72 38.42 12.17
C ALA A 980 -8.14 38.84 10.80
N SER A 981 -8.64 38.27 9.69
CA SER A 981 -8.19 38.71 8.35
C SER A 981 -8.75 40.10 8.02
N SER A 982 -7.89 40.97 7.49
CA SER A 982 -8.31 42.28 6.97
C SER A 982 -9.21 42.22 5.72
N ARG A 983 -9.60 41.02 5.27
CA ARG A 983 -10.57 40.76 4.19
C ARG A 983 -11.87 40.08 4.69
N GLY A 984 -12.14 40.12 6.00
CA GLY A 984 -13.38 39.56 6.59
C GLY A 984 -13.42 38.03 6.67
N ILE A 985 -12.30 37.35 6.39
CA ILE A 985 -12.17 35.89 6.52
C ILE A 985 -11.72 35.57 7.96
N SER A 986 -12.50 34.77 8.70
CA SER A 986 -12.11 34.36 10.05
C SER A 986 -10.81 33.55 10.04
N SER A 987 -9.89 33.87 10.96
CA SER A 987 -8.65 33.10 11.12
C SER A 987 -8.97 31.73 11.75
N PRO A 988 -8.44 30.60 11.23
CA PRO A 988 -8.65 29.28 11.82
C PRO A 988 -7.97 29.03 13.18
N TYR A 989 -7.43 30.07 13.82
CA TYR A 989 -6.47 29.98 14.92
C TYR A 989 -6.84 30.80 16.17
N ASN A 990 -7.88 31.65 16.10
CA ASN A 990 -8.42 32.32 17.29
C ASN A 990 -9.45 31.42 17.99
N SER A 991 -8.97 30.50 18.83
CA SER A 991 -9.84 29.68 19.68
C SER A 991 -9.21 29.32 21.03
N SER A 992 -8.60 30.31 21.71
CA SER A 992 -8.22 30.19 23.13
C SER A 992 -7.87 31.53 23.81
N THR A 993 -8.88 32.29 24.23
CA THR A 993 -8.77 33.27 25.34
C THR A 993 -9.91 33.01 26.33
N PRO A 994 -9.65 32.95 27.65
CA PRO A 994 -10.68 32.58 28.62
C PRO A 994 -11.52 33.79 29.06
N GLY A 995 -12.68 34.00 28.46
CA GLY A 995 -13.61 35.07 28.89
C GLY A 995 -14.89 35.23 28.08
N SER A 996 -15.99 34.66 28.59
CA SER A 996 -17.39 35.09 28.36
C SER A 996 -18.11 34.77 27.02
N THR A 997 -19.07 33.83 27.13
CA THR A 997 -20.43 33.86 26.52
C THR A 997 -20.60 34.10 25.00
N SER A 998 -20.81 33.02 24.23
CA SER A 998 -22.14 32.64 23.65
C SER A 998 -22.02 31.66 22.47
N GLY A 999 -22.96 30.71 22.36
CA GLY A 999 -23.40 30.11 21.08
C GLY A 999 -22.47 29.18 20.27
N SER A 1000 -22.82 27.89 20.26
CA SER A 1000 -22.66 26.93 19.14
C SER A 1000 -21.27 26.39 18.71
N ARG A 1001 -21.19 25.06 18.71
CA ARG A 1001 -20.39 24.13 17.87
C ARG A 1001 -19.22 24.69 17.03
N THR A 1002 -18.02 24.13 17.26
CA THR A 1002 -17.10 23.47 16.29
C THR A 1002 -15.78 23.15 17.01
N GLY A 1003 -14.89 22.31 16.44
CA GLY A 1003 -13.48 22.31 16.90
C GLY A 1003 -12.72 20.99 16.89
N SER A 1004 -12.68 20.32 15.74
CA SER A 1004 -11.59 19.40 15.38
C SER A 1004 -10.20 20.00 15.66
N ARG A 1005 -9.16 19.18 15.94
CA ARG A 1005 -7.93 19.13 15.09
C ARG A 1005 -6.81 18.15 15.49
N ALA A 1006 -6.13 17.71 14.43
CA ALA A 1006 -4.68 17.52 14.29
C ALA A 1006 -3.92 16.48 15.15
N SER A 1007 -3.81 15.28 14.56
CA SER A 1007 -2.64 14.39 14.65
C SER A 1007 -1.42 15.06 13.97
N SER A 1008 -0.15 14.85 14.37
CA SER A 1008 0.59 13.60 14.12
C SER A 1008 2.03 13.57 14.68
N ARG A 1009 2.44 12.42 15.29
CA ARG A 1009 3.78 11.75 15.24
C ARG A 1009 5.02 12.45 15.87
N ARG A 1010 6.02 11.75 16.43
CA ARG A 1010 6.27 10.29 16.72
C ARG A 1010 7.32 10.14 17.85
N GLY A 1011 7.49 8.92 18.41
CA GLY A 1011 8.42 8.59 19.55
C GLY A 1011 9.92 8.88 19.29
N SER A 1012 10.88 8.66 20.20
CA SER A 1012 11.00 7.80 21.42
C SER A 1012 12.27 8.21 22.22
N LEU A 1013 12.69 7.71 23.40
CA LEU A 1013 12.32 6.60 24.31
C LEU A 1013 12.81 6.92 25.78
N ASP A 1014 12.43 6.09 26.75
CA ASP A 1014 12.82 5.89 28.17
C ASP A 1014 13.95 6.70 28.87
N LEU A 1015 13.64 7.27 30.06
CA LEU A 1015 14.08 6.77 31.39
C LEU A 1015 13.59 7.69 32.55
N GLY A 1016 13.24 7.14 33.73
CA GLY A 1016 13.51 7.84 35.01
C GLY A 1016 12.38 8.40 35.90
N SER A 1017 11.37 7.59 36.26
CA SER A 1017 10.72 7.50 37.61
C SER A 1017 10.20 8.73 38.41
N SER A 1018 9.01 8.53 39.02
CA SER A 1018 8.39 9.17 40.22
C SER A 1018 7.23 10.14 39.96
N GLY A 1019 6.05 9.99 40.57
CA GLY A 1019 5.56 8.93 41.47
C GLY A 1019 4.02 8.88 41.50
N SER A 1020 3.46 7.71 41.80
CA SER A 1020 2.01 7.44 41.73
C SER A 1020 1.29 7.67 43.07
N SER A 1021 0.07 8.21 43.05
CA SER A 1021 -0.88 8.07 44.17
C SER A 1021 -2.33 8.37 43.80
N ARG A 1022 -3.24 7.69 44.53
CA ARG A 1022 -4.73 7.72 44.43
C ARG A 1022 -5.25 7.03 43.16
N ARG A 1023 -5.55 5.73 43.17
CA ARG A 1023 -6.60 5.04 43.96
C ARG A 1023 -7.92 5.82 44.03
N TYR A 1024 -8.92 5.34 43.29
CA TYR A 1024 -10.22 4.96 43.86
C TYR A 1024 -10.67 3.66 43.21
N SER A 1025 -11.44 2.86 43.96
CA SER A 1025 -11.74 1.47 43.65
C SER A 1025 -13.16 1.13 44.10
N ILE A 1026 -13.88 0.32 43.31
CA ILE A 1026 -15.12 -0.40 43.69
C ILE A 1026 -16.31 0.58 43.85
N VAL A 1027 -17.50 0.36 43.27
CA VAL A 1027 -18.49 -0.67 43.62
C VAL A 1027 -19.27 -1.15 42.38
N SER A 1028 -19.49 -2.46 42.31
CA SER A 1028 -20.44 -3.09 41.39
C SER A 1028 -21.86 -3.03 41.97
N SER A 1029 -22.87 -2.69 41.16
CA SER A 1029 -24.28 -2.89 41.54
C SER A 1029 -25.10 -3.51 40.40
N THR A 1030 -25.30 -4.82 40.50
CA THR A 1030 -26.29 -5.59 39.77
C THR A 1030 -27.69 -5.12 40.16
N THR A 1031 -28.62 -4.99 39.20
CA THR A 1031 -30.05 -4.95 39.53
C THR A 1031 -30.85 -5.78 38.53
N TYR A 1032 -31.53 -6.80 39.04
CA TYR A 1032 -32.55 -7.57 38.35
C TYR A 1032 -33.81 -6.72 38.13
N SER A 1033 -34.52 -6.95 37.02
CA SER A 1033 -35.96 -6.66 36.92
C SER A 1033 -36.66 -7.80 36.19
N ARG A 1034 -37.62 -8.45 36.87
CA ARG A 1034 -38.53 -9.48 36.36
C ARG A 1034 -39.96 -8.98 36.51
N THR A 1035 -40.70 -8.90 35.40
CA THR A 1035 -42.18 -9.01 35.29
C THR A 1035 -42.47 -9.23 33.79
N SER A 1036 -42.86 -10.40 33.26
CA SER A 1036 -44.09 -11.20 33.44
C SER A 1036 -45.32 -10.63 32.69
N PHE A 1037 -46.10 -11.55 32.08
CA PHE A 1037 -47.24 -11.39 31.11
C PHE A 1037 -46.82 -11.49 29.63
N SER A 1038 -47.52 -12.24 28.75
CA SER A 1038 -48.57 -13.27 28.92
C SER A 1038 -48.68 -14.15 27.67
N SER A 1039 -49.16 -15.39 27.81
CA SER A 1039 -49.32 -16.39 26.74
C SER A 1039 -50.58 -16.24 25.87
N SER A 1040 -50.47 -16.52 24.57
CA SER A 1040 -51.49 -17.11 23.65
C SER A 1040 -50.82 -17.38 22.29
N SER A 1041 -50.74 -18.61 21.74
CA SER A 1041 -51.81 -19.40 21.08
C SER A 1041 -52.20 -18.83 19.69
N MET A 1042 -52.21 -19.54 18.56
CA MET A 1042 -51.88 -20.94 18.19
C MET A 1042 -51.43 -21.02 16.71
N SER A 1043 -50.66 -22.05 16.34
CA SER A 1043 -50.81 -22.93 15.13
C SER A 1043 -49.56 -23.79 14.98
#